data_AF-A0A0E9N8K4-F1
#
_entry.id   AF-A0A0E9N8K4-F1
#
_cell.length_a   1.000
_cell.length_b   1.000
_cell.length_c   1.000
_cell.angle_alpha   90.00
_cell.angle_beta   90.00
_cell.angle_gamma   90.00
#
_symmetry.space_group_name_H-M   'P 1'
#
loop_
_entity.id
_entity.type
_entity.pdbx_description
1 polymer ?
#
loop_
_entity_poly.entity_id
_entity_poly.type
_entity_poly.pdbx_seq_one_letter_code
_entity_poly.pdbx_strand_id
1 'polypeptide(L)'
;MNLIRKSPIQALGYGFISGSQLPAGQDEYYLRNRQNKSGIQYRHLTAYEIEVLVRNRNQSDDWNKLLVSDAFNPELVKNCKFFGLVRIGKLEPYCLEFNNLRMPVGLYNSTVISCDFGDNVVVDNVNYLAHYIIGNEVMLVNINELATTNHAKFGNGILKEDEEEKVRIWLELCNENGGRSILPFDGMLPGDAYLWSRNRQDSKLQEKFIEFTTNRFDQLRGYYGMIGDRTVVKNCSILKDVRIGSDAYIKGANKIKNVTIRSTPEARTQVGEGCELVNGIIGIGCRIFYGVKAVRFVMASHSQLKYGARLINSYLGNNATISCCEVLNSLIFPAHEQHHNNSFLCAALVMGQSNMAAGATIGSNHNSRSADGELIAGRGFWPGLCVSLKHNSRFASFCILAKGDYPAELNIQFPFALVSNSLSNERLQVMPAYWFQYNMYALARNSWKYVDRDSRIDKTQLIEFDYLAPDTAQEMAAAIALLEVATGKAWFLREGRQFSEKQAREKGRVLLVEGDDAIAGLDILVDNAENSQRPVQIIKAAMGYQWYRRLLTEYAAREIVAFHERKGGKLDKNIKALPAVEKPGAWENIGGQLLQAVQVKYCLQAIKKGTINSWDDVHQFYRQEADSYPDRKLAHAISLYQQVFRESLSANNKLVKQLLKDSVGFHHELSARIRETRQKDYQNPFRQMVYQNEAEMDAVVGKLENNSFILSEQQAAKRYARKITALLQ
;
A
#
# COMPACT_ATOMS: atom_id res chain seq x y z
N MET A 1 14.46 -42.85 7.83
CA MET A 1 13.51 -43.55 6.92
C MET A 1 12.37 -42.60 6.63
N ASN A 2 11.88 -42.54 5.38
CA ASN A 2 10.69 -41.76 5.07
C ASN A 2 9.46 -42.40 5.75
N LEU A 3 8.57 -41.58 6.30
CA LEU A 3 7.30 -42.05 6.88
C LEU A 3 6.27 -42.27 5.76
N ILE A 4 6.33 -43.41 5.08
CA ILE A 4 5.34 -43.80 4.07
C ILE A 4 4.22 -44.58 4.76
N ARG A 5 3.01 -44.02 4.78
CA ARG A 5 1.81 -44.67 5.32
C ARG A 5 1.13 -45.50 4.24
N LYS A 6 0.75 -46.73 4.56
CA LYS A 6 -0.04 -47.61 3.69
C LYS A 6 -1.48 -47.66 4.19
N SER A 7 -2.43 -47.52 3.27
CA SER A 7 -3.87 -47.66 3.54
C SER A 7 -4.55 -48.38 2.37
N PRO A 8 -5.71 -49.02 2.60
CA PRO A 8 -6.52 -49.58 1.51
C PRO A 8 -6.93 -48.51 0.50
N ILE A 9 -7.13 -48.89 -0.77
CA ILE A 9 -7.54 -47.96 -1.83
C ILE A 9 -8.91 -47.33 -1.54
N GLN A 10 -9.79 -48.03 -0.83
CA GLN A 10 -11.11 -47.55 -0.40
C GLN A 10 -11.03 -46.37 0.57
N ALA A 11 -9.87 -46.11 1.19
CA ALA A 11 -9.67 -44.95 2.03
C ALA A 11 -9.29 -43.68 1.23
N LEU A 12 -9.00 -43.81 -0.07
CA LEU A 12 -8.61 -42.68 -0.91
C LEU A 12 -9.80 -41.73 -1.09
N GLY A 13 -9.64 -40.48 -0.63
CA GLY A 13 -10.69 -39.45 -0.70
C GLY A 13 -11.62 -39.38 0.51
N TYR A 14 -11.38 -40.19 1.54
CA TYR A 14 -12.12 -40.20 2.80
C TYR A 14 -11.22 -39.94 4.01
N GLY A 15 -11.82 -39.60 5.14
CA GLY A 15 -11.11 -39.31 6.38
C GLY A 15 -10.29 -38.02 6.30
N PHE A 16 -10.76 -37.03 5.53
CA PHE A 16 -10.12 -35.72 5.42
C PHE A 16 -10.00 -35.04 6.79
N ILE A 17 -11.02 -35.22 7.63
CA ILE A 17 -11.00 -34.90 9.06
C ILE A 17 -10.92 -36.23 9.81
N SER A 18 -10.01 -36.34 10.78
CA SER A 18 -9.92 -37.57 11.57
C SER A 18 -11.13 -37.69 12.49
N GLY A 19 -11.55 -38.92 12.80
CA GLY A 19 -12.72 -39.15 13.66
C GLY A 19 -12.66 -38.50 15.04
N SER A 20 -11.45 -38.34 15.60
CA SER A 20 -11.24 -37.65 16.88
C SER A 20 -11.42 -36.13 16.81
N GLN A 21 -11.37 -35.55 15.60
CA GLN A 21 -11.49 -34.12 15.33
C GLN A 21 -12.87 -33.74 14.74
N LEU A 22 -13.79 -34.71 14.64
CA LEU A 22 -15.15 -34.47 14.16
C LEU A 22 -16.08 -34.06 15.32
N PRO A 23 -16.88 -32.99 15.16
CA PRO A 23 -17.93 -32.67 16.12
C PRO A 23 -18.98 -33.79 16.21
N ALA A 24 -19.60 -33.92 17.38
CA ALA A 24 -20.64 -34.93 17.60
C ALA A 24 -21.79 -34.77 16.59
N GLY A 25 -22.17 -35.88 15.93
CA GLY A 25 -23.25 -35.92 14.94
C GLY A 25 -22.89 -35.35 13.56
N GLN A 26 -21.65 -34.91 13.33
CA GLN A 26 -21.17 -34.43 12.04
C GLN A 26 -20.31 -35.48 11.33
N ASP A 27 -20.31 -35.46 10.00
CA ASP A 27 -19.40 -36.23 9.16
C ASP A 27 -18.22 -35.38 8.67
N GLU A 28 -17.30 -35.94 7.88
CA GLU A 28 -16.16 -35.19 7.34
C GLU A 28 -16.51 -34.08 6.34
N TYR A 29 -17.77 -34.00 5.90
CA TYR A 29 -18.21 -33.06 4.88
C TYR A 29 -18.95 -31.84 5.46
N TYR A 30 -19.20 -31.77 6.77
CA TYR A 30 -19.99 -30.69 7.37
C TYR A 30 -19.48 -29.27 7.04
N LEU A 31 -18.16 -29.03 7.09
CA LEU A 31 -17.57 -27.74 6.71
C LEU A 31 -17.67 -27.49 5.21
N ARG A 32 -17.41 -28.51 4.39
CA ARG A 32 -17.57 -28.45 2.94
C ARG A 32 -19.01 -28.06 2.57
N ASN A 33 -20.00 -28.65 3.23
CA ASN A 33 -21.42 -28.35 3.04
C ASN A 33 -21.76 -26.91 3.46
N ARG A 34 -21.16 -26.41 4.53
CA ARG A 34 -21.29 -24.99 4.94
C ARG A 34 -20.63 -24.03 3.95
N GLN A 35 -19.51 -24.43 3.34
CA GLN A 35 -18.77 -23.61 2.36
C GLN A 35 -19.45 -23.57 0.99
N ASN A 36 -20.04 -24.68 0.54
CA ASN A 36 -20.72 -24.75 -0.75
C ASN A 36 -22.06 -24.01 -0.67
N LYS A 37 -22.13 -22.87 -1.35
CA LYS A 37 -23.33 -22.01 -1.42
C LYS A 37 -23.95 -21.97 -2.82
N SER A 38 -23.68 -22.98 -3.65
CA SER A 38 -24.16 -23.03 -5.04
C SER A 38 -25.69 -23.08 -5.15
N GLY A 39 -26.38 -23.60 -4.12
CA GLY A 39 -27.82 -23.81 -4.15
C GLY A 39 -28.27 -24.99 -5.03
N ILE A 40 -27.32 -25.69 -5.67
CA ILE A 40 -27.60 -26.84 -6.52
C ILE A 40 -28.19 -27.98 -5.68
N GLN A 41 -29.33 -28.50 -6.12
CA GLN A 41 -29.89 -29.74 -5.59
C GLN A 41 -29.19 -30.91 -6.27
N TYR A 42 -28.62 -31.79 -5.47
CA TYR A 42 -27.88 -32.94 -5.95
C TYR A 42 -28.69 -34.22 -5.77
N ARG A 43 -28.71 -35.06 -6.81
CA ARG A 43 -29.30 -36.40 -6.80
C ARG A 43 -28.24 -37.46 -7.10
N HIS A 44 -28.58 -38.71 -6.84
CA HIS A 44 -27.79 -39.85 -7.30
C HIS A 44 -27.86 -39.98 -8.83
N LEU A 45 -26.84 -40.61 -9.39
CA LEU A 45 -26.83 -41.03 -10.79
C LEU A 45 -27.91 -42.08 -11.04
N THR A 46 -28.52 -42.00 -12.20
CA THR A 46 -29.36 -43.06 -12.76
C THR A 46 -28.48 -44.18 -13.34
N ALA A 47 -29.06 -45.38 -13.52
CA ALA A 47 -28.34 -46.50 -14.14
C ALA A 47 -27.81 -46.16 -15.55
N TYR A 48 -28.60 -45.40 -16.33
CA TYR A 48 -28.19 -44.92 -17.65
C TYR A 48 -26.96 -43.99 -17.57
N GLU A 49 -26.96 -43.03 -16.64
CA GLU A 49 -25.82 -42.11 -16.49
C GLU A 49 -24.55 -42.86 -16.08
N ILE A 50 -24.64 -43.87 -15.20
CA ILE A 50 -23.50 -44.71 -14.83
C ILE A 50 -22.95 -45.47 -16.04
N GLU A 51 -23.82 -46.06 -16.86
CA GLU A 51 -23.41 -46.78 -18.07
C GLU A 51 -22.64 -45.86 -19.03
N VAL A 52 -23.16 -44.66 -19.29
CA VAL A 52 -22.50 -43.66 -20.14
C VAL A 52 -21.15 -43.24 -19.55
N LEU A 53 -21.07 -43.01 -18.24
CA LEU A 53 -19.81 -42.65 -17.58
C LEU A 53 -18.75 -43.77 -17.72
N VAL A 54 -19.13 -45.02 -17.50
CA VAL A 54 -18.24 -46.19 -17.67
C VAL A 54 -17.78 -46.32 -19.13
N ARG A 55 -18.71 -46.18 -20.10
CA ARG A 55 -18.40 -46.19 -21.54
C ARG A 55 -17.43 -45.08 -21.92
N ASN A 56 -17.55 -43.93 -21.28
CA ASN A 56 -16.65 -42.78 -21.43
C ASN A 56 -15.32 -42.94 -20.67
N ARG A 57 -14.99 -44.16 -20.21
CA ARG A 57 -13.76 -44.53 -19.49
C ARG A 57 -13.58 -43.85 -18.14
N ASN A 58 -14.68 -43.42 -17.52
CA ASN A 58 -14.61 -42.93 -16.15
C ASN A 58 -14.55 -44.09 -15.16
N GLN A 59 -13.90 -43.85 -14.03
CA GLN A 59 -13.81 -44.80 -12.91
C GLN A 59 -14.25 -44.10 -11.63
N SER A 60 -14.87 -44.85 -10.73
CA SER A 60 -15.21 -44.38 -9.39
C SER A 60 -14.98 -45.51 -8.39
N ASP A 61 -14.57 -45.15 -7.18
CA ASP A 61 -14.55 -46.05 -6.03
C ASP A 61 -15.96 -46.43 -5.54
N ASP A 62 -16.90 -45.47 -5.58
CA ASP A 62 -18.30 -45.65 -5.26
C ASP A 62 -19.18 -44.66 -6.06
N TRP A 63 -19.93 -45.17 -7.04
CA TRP A 63 -20.83 -44.34 -7.86
C TRP A 63 -21.93 -43.64 -7.05
N ASN A 64 -22.28 -44.13 -5.85
CA ASN A 64 -23.24 -43.45 -4.99
C ASN A 64 -22.69 -42.14 -4.41
N LYS A 65 -21.37 -41.96 -4.43
CA LYS A 65 -20.67 -40.76 -3.98
C LYS A 65 -20.45 -39.74 -5.10
N LEU A 66 -20.82 -40.08 -6.34
CA LEU A 66 -20.91 -39.12 -7.42
C LEU A 66 -22.35 -38.59 -7.52
N LEU A 67 -22.57 -37.38 -7.03
CA LEU A 67 -23.87 -36.71 -7.06
C LEU A 67 -23.90 -35.65 -8.15
N VAL A 68 -25.06 -35.48 -8.77
CA VAL A 68 -25.20 -34.62 -9.94
C VAL A 68 -26.46 -33.76 -9.85
N SER A 69 -26.47 -32.62 -10.53
CA SER A 69 -27.69 -31.82 -10.71
C SER A 69 -28.71 -32.52 -11.63
N ASP A 70 -29.96 -32.07 -11.62
CA ASP A 70 -31.00 -32.60 -12.51
C ASP A 70 -30.66 -32.46 -13.99
N ALA A 71 -30.00 -31.35 -14.37
CA ALA A 71 -29.60 -31.03 -15.74
C ALA A 71 -28.18 -31.53 -16.09
N PHE A 72 -27.69 -32.56 -15.41
CA PHE A 72 -26.39 -33.17 -15.70
C PHE A 72 -26.39 -33.94 -17.02
N ASN A 73 -25.27 -33.84 -17.76
CA ASN A 73 -25.05 -34.59 -18.99
C ASN A 73 -23.79 -35.48 -18.87
N PRO A 74 -23.95 -36.82 -18.78
CA PRO A 74 -22.82 -37.74 -18.63
C PRO A 74 -21.91 -37.83 -19.88
N GLU A 75 -22.38 -37.38 -21.05
CA GLU A 75 -21.58 -37.38 -22.30
C GLU A 75 -20.42 -36.37 -22.26
N LEU A 76 -20.48 -35.41 -21.34
CA LEU A 76 -19.48 -34.36 -21.16
C LEU A 76 -18.44 -34.69 -20.07
N VAL A 77 -18.45 -35.93 -19.56
CA VAL A 77 -17.49 -36.40 -18.57
C VAL A 77 -16.74 -37.61 -19.14
N LYS A 78 -15.43 -37.50 -19.34
CA LYS A 78 -14.64 -38.56 -20.02
C LYS A 78 -13.27 -38.76 -19.37
N ASN A 79 -12.88 -40.03 -19.24
CA ASN A 79 -11.55 -40.44 -18.79
C ASN A 79 -11.14 -39.85 -17.43
N CYS A 80 -12.09 -39.69 -16.50
CA CYS A 80 -11.85 -39.21 -15.14
C CYS A 80 -11.81 -40.36 -14.12
N LYS A 81 -11.11 -40.14 -13.00
CA LYS A 81 -11.12 -41.02 -11.83
C LYS A 81 -11.68 -40.26 -10.64
N PHE A 82 -12.78 -40.75 -10.07
CA PHE A 82 -13.47 -40.15 -8.95
C PHE A 82 -13.20 -40.94 -7.67
N PHE A 83 -12.86 -40.21 -6.60
CA PHE A 83 -12.67 -40.75 -5.26
C PHE A 83 -13.37 -39.88 -4.21
N GLY A 84 -14.03 -40.50 -3.24
CA GLY A 84 -14.78 -39.76 -2.23
C GLY A 84 -16.03 -39.09 -2.80
N LEU A 85 -16.64 -38.20 -2.00
CA LEU A 85 -17.85 -37.47 -2.40
C LEU A 85 -17.53 -36.44 -3.49
N VAL A 86 -18.06 -36.60 -4.70
CA VAL A 86 -17.93 -35.64 -5.80
C VAL A 86 -19.31 -35.13 -6.20
N ARG A 87 -19.45 -33.81 -6.36
CA ARG A 87 -20.72 -33.17 -6.71
C ARG A 87 -20.58 -32.32 -7.95
N ILE A 88 -21.40 -32.57 -8.97
CA ILE A 88 -21.29 -31.91 -10.29
C ILE A 88 -22.59 -31.15 -10.59
N GLY A 89 -22.46 -29.87 -10.92
CA GLY A 89 -23.56 -29.03 -11.40
C GLY A 89 -24.05 -29.42 -12.79
N LYS A 90 -24.75 -28.48 -13.43
CA LYS A 90 -25.24 -28.63 -14.80
C LYS A 90 -24.07 -28.65 -15.78
N LEU A 91 -24.14 -29.51 -16.81
CA LEU A 91 -23.18 -29.53 -17.91
C LEU A 91 -23.92 -29.48 -19.24
N GLU A 92 -23.84 -28.33 -19.91
CA GLU A 92 -24.42 -28.12 -21.25
C GLU A 92 -23.35 -28.27 -22.35
N PRO A 93 -23.72 -28.69 -23.57
CA PRO A 93 -22.79 -28.86 -24.69
C PRO A 93 -22.33 -27.53 -25.30
N TYR A 94 -21.77 -26.67 -24.46
CA TYR A 94 -21.18 -25.38 -24.82
C TYR A 94 -19.65 -25.44 -24.80
N CYS A 95 -19.02 -24.36 -25.27
CA CYS A 95 -17.62 -24.09 -25.06
C CYS A 95 -17.45 -22.80 -24.24
N LEU A 96 -16.48 -22.79 -23.33
CA LEU A 96 -16.02 -21.55 -22.71
C LEU A 96 -14.81 -21.03 -23.47
N GLU A 97 -14.73 -19.70 -23.59
CA GLU A 97 -13.62 -19.02 -24.26
C GLU A 97 -13.05 -17.89 -23.40
N PHE A 98 -11.73 -17.86 -23.23
CA PHE A 98 -11.03 -16.76 -22.57
C PHE A 98 -9.62 -16.55 -23.16
N ASN A 99 -9.34 -15.36 -23.68
CA ASN A 99 -8.06 -15.00 -24.32
C ASN A 99 -7.60 -16.06 -25.35
N ASN A 100 -8.45 -16.35 -26.34
CA ASN A 100 -8.25 -17.34 -27.41
C ASN A 100 -8.08 -18.80 -26.94
N LEU A 101 -8.22 -19.09 -25.64
CA LEU A 101 -8.37 -20.46 -25.14
C LEU A 101 -9.84 -20.83 -25.20
N ARG A 102 -10.20 -21.76 -26.09
CA ARG A 102 -11.56 -22.26 -26.25
C ARG A 102 -11.61 -23.74 -25.89
N MET A 103 -12.44 -24.10 -24.92
CA MET A 103 -12.51 -25.45 -24.38
C MET A 103 -13.97 -25.89 -24.23
N PRO A 104 -14.29 -27.18 -24.48
CA PRO A 104 -15.63 -27.71 -24.24
C PRO A 104 -15.93 -27.75 -22.73
N VAL A 105 -17.16 -27.42 -22.36
CA VAL A 105 -17.70 -27.62 -21.01
C VAL A 105 -17.70 -29.10 -20.67
N GLY A 106 -17.18 -29.46 -19.51
CA GLY A 106 -17.10 -30.85 -19.05
C GLY A 106 -15.87 -31.14 -18.18
N LEU A 107 -15.79 -32.40 -17.73
CA LEU A 107 -14.68 -32.92 -16.95
C LEU A 107 -13.94 -33.98 -17.79
N TYR A 108 -12.66 -33.75 -18.02
CA TYR A 108 -11.84 -34.54 -18.93
C TYR A 108 -10.50 -34.89 -18.30
N ASN A 109 -10.09 -36.15 -18.44
CA ASN A 109 -8.71 -36.60 -18.24
C ASN A 109 -8.08 -36.21 -16.88
N SER A 110 -8.82 -36.31 -15.78
CA SER A 110 -8.39 -35.79 -14.47
C SER A 110 -8.67 -36.78 -13.33
N THR A 111 -7.82 -36.78 -12.31
CA THR A 111 -8.10 -37.46 -11.03
C THR A 111 -8.75 -36.46 -10.08
N VAL A 112 -9.96 -36.77 -9.63
CA VAL A 112 -10.81 -35.88 -8.83
C VAL A 112 -11.14 -36.54 -7.50
N ILE A 113 -10.77 -35.89 -6.41
CA ILE A 113 -10.90 -36.41 -5.06
C ILE A 113 -11.69 -35.44 -4.20
N SER A 114 -12.87 -35.84 -3.75
CA SER A 114 -13.71 -35.05 -2.84
C SER A 114 -13.86 -33.58 -3.26
N CYS A 115 -14.53 -33.32 -4.39
CA CYS A 115 -14.65 -31.97 -4.97
C CYS A 115 -16.10 -31.59 -5.33
N ASP A 116 -16.38 -30.29 -5.33
CA ASP A 116 -17.63 -29.70 -5.83
C ASP A 116 -17.37 -28.89 -7.09
N PHE A 117 -18.23 -29.05 -8.09
CA PHE A 117 -18.21 -28.28 -9.33
C PHE A 117 -19.55 -27.57 -9.51
N GLY A 118 -19.49 -26.27 -9.78
CA GLY A 118 -20.64 -25.49 -10.23
C GLY A 118 -21.06 -25.83 -11.65
N ASP A 119 -21.90 -24.96 -12.20
CA ASP A 119 -22.45 -25.13 -13.54
C ASP A 119 -21.43 -24.80 -14.63
N ASN A 120 -21.49 -25.58 -15.72
CA ASN A 120 -20.78 -25.34 -16.97
C ASN A 120 -19.27 -25.12 -16.80
N VAL A 121 -18.62 -25.88 -15.92
CA VAL A 121 -17.17 -25.83 -15.72
C VAL A 121 -16.40 -26.49 -16.87
N VAL A 122 -15.15 -26.07 -17.06
CA VAL A 122 -14.16 -26.74 -17.91
C VAL A 122 -13.05 -27.27 -17.01
N VAL A 123 -12.88 -28.58 -16.98
CA VAL A 123 -11.76 -29.23 -16.29
C VAL A 123 -11.10 -30.17 -17.28
N ASP A 124 -9.91 -29.82 -17.76
CA ASP A 124 -9.19 -30.65 -18.74
C ASP A 124 -7.70 -30.76 -18.38
N ASN A 125 -7.23 -32.01 -18.31
CA ASN A 125 -5.87 -32.48 -17.99
C ASN A 125 -5.18 -31.89 -16.74
N VAL A 126 -5.95 -31.59 -15.69
CA VAL A 126 -5.44 -31.31 -14.32
C VAL A 126 -5.16 -32.63 -13.59
N ASN A 127 -3.91 -33.11 -13.49
CA ASN A 127 -3.67 -34.53 -13.15
C ASN A 127 -3.82 -34.94 -11.67
N TYR A 128 -4.11 -34.01 -10.75
CA TYR A 128 -4.62 -34.33 -9.42
C TYR A 128 -5.35 -33.10 -8.87
N LEU A 129 -6.62 -33.30 -8.52
CA LEU A 129 -7.53 -32.28 -7.98
C LEU A 129 -8.18 -32.82 -6.71
N ALA A 130 -7.89 -32.21 -5.55
CA ALA A 130 -8.39 -32.71 -4.27
C ALA A 130 -8.86 -31.63 -3.30
N HIS A 131 -10.05 -31.82 -2.72
CA HIS A 131 -10.63 -30.98 -1.67
C HIS A 131 -10.84 -29.52 -2.08
N TYR A 132 -11.53 -29.33 -3.21
CA TYR A 132 -11.89 -28.01 -3.74
C TYR A 132 -13.39 -27.85 -3.97
N ILE A 133 -13.85 -26.62 -3.80
CA ILE A 133 -15.16 -26.14 -4.22
C ILE A 133 -14.95 -25.16 -5.36
N ILE A 134 -15.45 -25.51 -6.54
CA ILE A 134 -15.24 -24.78 -7.79
C ILE A 134 -16.57 -24.16 -8.21
N GLY A 135 -16.56 -22.84 -8.44
CA GLY A 135 -17.72 -22.07 -8.86
C GLY A 135 -18.15 -22.32 -10.31
N ASN A 136 -19.06 -21.50 -10.79
CA ASN A 136 -19.65 -21.63 -12.12
C ASN A 136 -18.70 -21.12 -13.21
N GLU A 137 -18.74 -21.73 -14.38
CA GLU A 137 -18.02 -21.28 -15.58
C GLU A 137 -16.50 -21.12 -15.37
N VAL A 138 -15.94 -21.90 -14.44
CA VAL A 138 -14.51 -21.92 -14.16
C VAL A 138 -13.79 -22.74 -15.23
N MET A 139 -12.64 -22.25 -15.68
CA MET A 139 -11.76 -22.96 -16.61
C MET A 139 -10.47 -23.40 -15.91
N LEU A 140 -10.30 -24.70 -15.71
CA LEU A 140 -9.10 -25.34 -15.19
C LEU A 140 -8.46 -26.19 -16.30
N VAL A 141 -7.33 -25.72 -16.83
CA VAL A 141 -6.68 -26.37 -17.99
C VAL A 141 -5.20 -26.67 -17.71
N ASN A 142 -4.88 -27.96 -17.74
CA ASN A 142 -3.57 -28.60 -17.65
C ASN A 142 -2.68 -28.22 -16.44
N ILE A 143 -3.20 -28.31 -15.20
CA ILE A 143 -2.48 -28.06 -13.93
C ILE A 143 -2.08 -29.39 -13.22
N ASN A 144 -0.84 -29.58 -12.77
CA ASN A 144 -0.44 -30.76 -11.95
C ASN A 144 0.24 -30.29 -10.64
N GLU A 145 -0.44 -29.75 -9.64
CA GLU A 145 -1.50 -30.36 -8.85
C GLU A 145 -2.20 -29.28 -8.00
N LEU A 146 -3.52 -29.42 -7.87
CA LEU A 146 -4.42 -28.52 -7.15
C LEU A 146 -5.00 -29.28 -5.93
N ALA A 147 -4.44 -29.06 -4.75
CA ALA A 147 -4.82 -29.81 -3.54
C ALA A 147 -4.96 -28.93 -2.31
N THR A 148 -5.93 -29.24 -1.45
CA THR A 148 -6.09 -28.59 -0.15
C THR A 148 -5.89 -29.60 0.97
N THR A 149 -5.13 -29.20 1.98
CA THR A 149 -4.93 -29.95 3.21
C THR A 149 -5.99 -29.59 4.24
N ASN A 150 -6.29 -30.51 5.15
CA ASN A 150 -7.28 -30.27 6.21
C ASN A 150 -6.85 -29.18 7.22
N HIS A 151 -5.61 -28.72 7.17
CA HIS A 151 -5.06 -27.67 8.03
C HIS A 151 -4.69 -26.41 7.25
N ALA A 152 -5.27 -26.24 6.05
CA ALA A 152 -5.06 -25.05 5.23
C ALA A 152 -5.45 -23.76 5.99
N LYS A 153 -4.60 -22.74 5.84
CA LYS A 153 -4.78 -21.41 6.43
C LYS A 153 -4.96 -20.31 5.39
N PHE A 154 -4.72 -20.63 4.11
CA PHE A 154 -4.83 -19.73 2.96
C PHE A 154 -4.05 -18.42 3.15
N GLY A 155 -2.89 -18.50 3.79
CA GLY A 155 -2.01 -17.36 4.06
C GLY A 155 -2.29 -16.59 5.35
N ASN A 156 -3.38 -16.89 6.06
CA ASN A 156 -3.71 -16.27 7.34
C ASN A 156 -2.79 -16.78 8.47
N GLY A 157 -2.39 -15.89 9.37
CA GLY A 157 -1.52 -16.16 10.52
C GLY A 157 -2.23 -16.84 11.70
N ILE A 158 -3.10 -17.80 11.41
CA ILE A 158 -3.89 -18.54 12.41
C ILE A 158 -3.29 -19.92 12.68
N LEU A 159 -3.73 -20.55 13.77
CA LEU A 159 -3.50 -21.96 14.06
C LEU A 159 -4.81 -22.74 13.90
N LYS A 160 -4.66 -24.01 13.51
CA LYS A 160 -5.73 -25.01 13.58
C LYS A 160 -5.59 -25.83 14.86
N GLU A 161 -6.67 -26.49 15.26
CA GLU A 161 -6.70 -27.42 16.40
C GLU A 161 -5.52 -28.40 16.32
N ASP A 162 -4.89 -28.67 17.47
CA ASP A 162 -3.71 -29.54 17.62
C ASP A 162 -2.42 -29.08 16.89
N GLU A 163 -2.35 -27.83 16.41
CA GLU A 163 -1.11 -27.27 15.87
C GLU A 163 -0.30 -26.50 16.92
N GLU A 164 1.02 -26.66 16.86
CA GLU A 164 1.96 -25.91 17.70
C GLU A 164 2.23 -24.50 17.13
N GLU A 165 2.54 -23.53 18.01
CA GLU A 165 2.82 -22.14 17.62
C GLU A 165 3.95 -22.01 16.58
N LYS A 166 4.93 -22.93 16.56
CA LYS A 166 6.04 -22.92 15.59
C LYS A 166 5.61 -23.00 14.12
N VAL A 167 4.40 -23.50 13.84
CA VAL A 167 3.86 -23.57 12.46
C VAL A 167 3.01 -22.36 12.09
N ARG A 168 2.84 -21.39 13.01
CA ARG A 168 2.14 -20.14 12.71
C ARG A 168 2.97 -19.29 11.76
N ILE A 169 2.29 -18.70 10.78
CA ILE A 169 2.92 -17.75 9.88
C ILE A 169 2.87 -16.35 10.51
N TRP A 170 4.06 -15.80 10.75
CA TRP A 170 4.27 -14.41 11.14
C TRP A 170 4.83 -13.61 9.96
N LEU A 171 4.43 -12.35 9.87
CA LEU A 171 4.93 -11.38 8.89
C LEU A 171 5.91 -10.43 9.60
N GLU A 172 7.21 -10.61 9.36
CA GLU A 172 8.30 -9.89 10.04
C GLU A 172 8.55 -8.51 9.41
N LEU A 173 7.69 -7.54 9.69
CA LEU A 173 7.80 -6.19 9.10
C LEU A 173 8.89 -5.34 9.74
N CYS A 174 9.50 -4.44 8.96
CA CYS A 174 10.47 -3.39 9.35
C CYS A 174 11.78 -3.85 10.01
N ASN A 175 11.80 -4.94 10.77
CA ASN A 175 12.96 -5.39 11.54
C ASN A 175 13.37 -6.78 11.05
N GLU A 176 14.63 -6.98 10.65
CA GLU A 176 15.10 -8.27 10.11
C GLU A 176 15.13 -9.38 11.18
N ASN A 177 15.30 -9.01 12.46
CA ASN A 177 15.23 -9.96 13.58
C ASN A 177 13.79 -10.35 13.99
N GLY A 178 12.77 -9.84 13.29
CA GLY A 178 11.38 -10.19 13.57
C GLY A 178 10.78 -9.54 14.81
N GLY A 179 11.45 -8.58 15.45
CA GLY A 179 10.94 -7.85 16.64
C GLY A 179 9.66 -7.05 16.39
N ARG A 180 9.26 -6.93 15.12
CA ARG A 180 8.04 -6.28 14.67
C ARG A 180 7.13 -7.21 13.85
N SER A 181 7.12 -8.50 14.18
CA SER A 181 6.22 -9.49 13.58
C SER A 181 4.73 -9.27 13.85
N ILE A 182 3.89 -9.40 12.83
CA ILE A 182 2.42 -9.33 12.93
C ILE A 182 1.79 -10.59 12.31
N LEU A 183 0.52 -10.89 12.62
CA LEU A 183 -0.19 -11.99 11.96
C LEU A 183 -0.92 -11.48 10.72
N PRO A 184 -0.61 -11.97 9.50
CA PRO A 184 -1.37 -11.58 8.32
C PRO A 184 -2.80 -12.12 8.40
N PHE A 185 -3.77 -11.36 7.90
CA PHE A 185 -5.16 -11.82 7.79
C PHE A 185 -5.85 -11.26 6.55
N ASP A 186 -6.82 -12.01 6.03
CA ASP A 186 -7.59 -11.64 4.84
C ASP A 186 -8.45 -10.40 5.15
N GLY A 187 -8.16 -9.31 4.44
CA GLY A 187 -8.72 -7.98 4.67
C GLY A 187 -7.80 -7.01 5.42
N MET A 188 -6.56 -7.37 5.75
CA MET A 188 -5.62 -6.47 6.44
C MET A 188 -5.32 -5.21 5.63
N LEU A 189 -5.58 -4.05 6.23
CA LEU A 189 -5.29 -2.71 5.69
C LEU A 189 -3.88 -2.24 6.12
N PRO A 190 -3.25 -1.30 5.40
CA PRO A 190 -1.92 -0.80 5.77
C PRO A 190 -1.92 -0.10 7.13
N GLY A 191 -3.05 0.50 7.54
CA GLY A 191 -3.24 1.05 8.88
C GLY A 191 -3.15 -0.03 9.97
N ASP A 192 -3.77 -1.19 9.76
CA ASP A 192 -3.74 -2.31 10.71
C ASP A 192 -2.31 -2.81 10.95
N ALA A 193 -1.59 -3.02 9.84
CA ALA A 193 -0.18 -3.44 9.87
C ALA A 193 0.70 -2.42 10.59
N TYR A 194 0.46 -1.13 10.38
CA TYR A 194 1.17 -0.07 11.09
C TYR A 194 0.86 -0.09 12.58
N LEU A 195 -0.41 -0.04 12.98
CA LEU A 195 -0.80 -0.01 14.41
C LEU A 195 -0.24 -1.20 15.18
N TRP A 196 -0.27 -2.40 14.59
CA TRP A 196 0.23 -3.62 15.23
C TRP A 196 1.76 -3.71 15.23
N SER A 197 2.44 -3.30 14.16
CA SER A 197 3.91 -3.32 14.13
C SER A 197 4.57 -2.33 15.10
N ARG A 198 3.77 -1.46 15.72
CA ARG A 198 4.17 -0.43 16.69
C ARG A 198 3.71 -0.82 18.11
N ASN A 199 4.06 0.01 19.10
CA ASN A 199 3.67 -0.18 20.52
C ASN A 199 4.06 -1.55 21.10
N ARG A 200 5.23 -2.06 20.74
CA ARG A 200 5.69 -3.42 21.13
C ARG A 200 5.85 -3.61 22.63
N GLN A 201 6.06 -2.54 23.38
CA GLN A 201 6.10 -2.53 24.83
C GLN A 201 4.73 -2.77 25.50
N ASP A 202 3.61 -2.62 24.77
CA ASP A 202 2.26 -2.72 25.32
C ASP A 202 1.69 -4.13 25.12
N SER A 203 2.06 -5.07 25.99
CA SER A 203 1.68 -6.49 25.87
C SER A 203 0.17 -6.70 25.73
N LYS A 204 -0.63 -5.99 26.52
CA LYS A 204 -2.11 -6.06 26.46
C LYS A 204 -2.66 -5.69 25.09
N LEU A 205 -2.07 -4.67 24.45
CA LEU A 205 -2.46 -4.30 23.08
C LEU A 205 -2.04 -5.37 22.06
N GLN A 206 -0.83 -5.93 22.20
CA GLN A 206 -0.34 -6.99 21.31
C GLN A 206 -1.22 -8.25 21.40
N GLU A 207 -1.61 -8.65 22.61
CA GLU A 207 -2.55 -9.75 22.87
C GLU A 207 -3.91 -9.50 22.20
N LYS A 208 -4.43 -8.27 22.28
CA LYS A 208 -5.69 -7.90 21.61
C LYS A 208 -5.61 -8.02 20.10
N PHE A 209 -4.50 -7.65 19.47
CA PHE A 209 -4.34 -7.84 18.02
C PHE A 209 -4.26 -9.32 17.60
N ILE A 210 -3.62 -10.16 18.43
CA ILE A 210 -3.63 -11.62 18.24
C ILE A 210 -5.05 -12.15 18.37
N GLU A 211 -5.79 -11.72 19.39
CA GLU A 211 -7.20 -12.07 19.62
C GLU A 211 -8.08 -11.67 18.44
N PHE A 212 -8.01 -10.42 17.97
CA PHE A 212 -8.80 -9.94 16.82
C PHE A 212 -8.55 -10.78 15.58
N THR A 213 -7.29 -11.14 15.33
CA THR A 213 -6.91 -11.96 14.18
C THR A 213 -7.38 -13.39 14.33
N THR A 214 -7.25 -13.96 15.52
CA THR A 214 -7.66 -15.33 15.81
C THR A 214 -9.17 -15.47 15.76
N ASN A 215 -9.92 -14.52 16.33
CA ASN A 215 -11.40 -14.56 16.37
C ASN A 215 -12.06 -14.38 14.99
N ARG A 216 -11.32 -13.90 13.99
CA ARG A 216 -11.82 -13.75 12.61
C ARG A 216 -11.99 -15.10 11.90
N PHE A 217 -11.36 -16.17 12.42
CA PHE A 217 -11.38 -17.49 11.80
C PHE A 217 -11.58 -18.55 12.89
N ASP A 218 -12.38 -19.58 12.62
CA ASP A 218 -12.39 -20.72 13.53
C ASP A 218 -11.12 -21.59 13.36
N GLN A 219 -10.79 -22.31 14.43
CA GLN A 219 -9.62 -23.19 14.50
C GLN A 219 -9.89 -24.57 13.86
N LEU A 220 -11.09 -24.77 13.29
CA LEU A 220 -11.53 -26.05 12.77
C LEU A 220 -10.67 -26.49 11.58
N ARG A 221 -10.44 -27.80 11.52
CA ARG A 221 -9.77 -28.48 10.40
C ARG A 221 -10.81 -28.97 9.40
N GLY A 222 -10.42 -29.08 8.13
CA GLY A 222 -11.24 -29.66 7.07
C GLY A 222 -11.86 -28.66 6.10
N TYR A 223 -11.39 -27.42 6.07
CA TYR A 223 -11.79 -26.47 5.04
C TYR A 223 -11.27 -26.85 3.66
N TYR A 224 -12.13 -26.73 2.66
CA TYR A 224 -11.77 -26.95 1.26
C TYR A 224 -11.21 -25.66 0.66
N GLY A 225 -10.35 -25.81 -0.34
CA GLY A 225 -9.95 -24.71 -1.21
C GLY A 225 -11.15 -24.24 -2.01
N MET A 226 -11.13 -22.97 -2.45
CA MET A 226 -12.24 -22.41 -3.23
C MET A 226 -11.72 -21.71 -4.47
N ILE A 227 -12.45 -21.85 -5.57
CA ILE A 227 -12.25 -21.10 -6.81
C ILE A 227 -13.59 -20.45 -7.16
N GLY A 228 -13.65 -19.13 -7.18
CA GLY A 228 -14.86 -18.38 -7.51
C GLY A 228 -15.22 -18.43 -8.99
N ASP A 229 -16.46 -18.06 -9.31
CA ASP A 229 -17.03 -18.09 -10.65
C ASP A 229 -16.16 -17.39 -11.72
N ARG A 230 -16.26 -17.87 -12.97
CA ARG A 230 -15.59 -17.29 -14.16
C ARG A 230 -14.07 -17.12 -14.01
N THR A 231 -13.47 -17.87 -13.09
CA THR A 231 -12.03 -17.87 -12.87
C THR A 231 -11.35 -18.76 -13.90
N VAL A 232 -10.21 -18.31 -14.40
CA VAL A 232 -9.40 -19.06 -15.37
C VAL A 232 -8.04 -19.38 -14.76
N VAL A 233 -7.75 -20.66 -14.59
CA VAL A 233 -6.46 -21.19 -14.15
C VAL A 233 -5.90 -22.10 -15.23
N LYS A 234 -4.78 -21.71 -15.86
CA LYS A 234 -4.20 -22.49 -16.96
C LYS A 234 -2.69 -22.61 -16.90
N ASN A 235 -2.18 -23.77 -17.29
CA ASN A 235 -0.75 -24.05 -17.48
C ASN A 235 0.15 -23.77 -16.25
N CYS A 236 -0.40 -23.86 -15.04
CA CYS A 236 0.36 -23.77 -13.79
C CYS A 236 0.85 -25.15 -13.33
N SER A 237 1.70 -25.18 -12.31
CA SER A 237 2.12 -26.42 -11.63
C SER A 237 1.48 -26.56 -10.25
N ILE A 238 2.15 -26.15 -9.17
CA ILE A 238 1.68 -26.45 -7.81
C ILE A 238 0.73 -25.35 -7.31
N LEU A 239 -0.54 -25.69 -7.09
CA LEU A 239 -1.50 -24.85 -6.36
C LEU A 239 -1.96 -25.61 -5.11
N LYS A 240 -1.44 -25.23 -3.94
CA LYS A 240 -1.69 -25.94 -2.68
C LYS A 240 -2.22 -25.03 -1.59
N ASP A 241 -3.32 -25.40 -0.95
CA ASP A 241 -3.96 -24.59 0.10
C ASP A 241 -4.26 -23.16 -0.38
N VAL A 242 -4.99 -23.04 -1.50
CA VAL A 242 -5.25 -21.75 -2.17
C VAL A 242 -6.74 -21.43 -2.16
N ARG A 243 -7.06 -20.16 -1.91
CA ARG A 243 -8.41 -19.59 -2.09
C ARG A 243 -8.37 -18.54 -3.18
N ILE A 244 -9.21 -18.66 -4.20
CA ILE A 244 -9.24 -17.79 -5.38
C ILE A 244 -10.65 -17.19 -5.53
N GLY A 245 -10.74 -15.87 -5.57
CA GLY A 245 -11.99 -15.14 -5.82
C GLY A 245 -12.42 -15.19 -7.30
N SER A 246 -13.63 -14.73 -7.59
CA SER A 246 -14.22 -14.77 -8.93
C SER A 246 -13.46 -13.91 -9.95
N ASP A 247 -13.57 -14.29 -11.22
CA ASP A 247 -12.99 -13.59 -12.37
C ASP A 247 -11.45 -13.43 -12.30
N ALA A 248 -10.78 -14.22 -11.46
CA ALA A 248 -9.33 -14.23 -11.38
C ALA A 248 -8.72 -14.86 -12.64
N TYR A 249 -7.51 -14.42 -13.00
CA TYR A 249 -6.76 -15.02 -14.11
C TYR A 249 -5.37 -15.45 -13.67
N ILE A 250 -5.14 -16.75 -13.65
CA ILE A 250 -3.87 -17.36 -13.24
C ILE A 250 -3.33 -18.16 -14.42
N LYS A 251 -2.13 -17.80 -14.89
CA LYS A 251 -1.48 -18.45 -16.02
C LYS A 251 -0.02 -18.71 -15.73
N GLY A 252 0.42 -19.97 -15.84
CA GLY A 252 1.85 -20.28 -15.86
C GLY A 252 2.57 -20.14 -14.52
N ALA A 253 1.84 -20.08 -13.39
CA ALA A 253 2.47 -19.98 -12.08
C ALA A 253 3.17 -21.30 -11.73
N ASN A 254 4.43 -21.23 -11.28
CA ASN A 254 5.20 -22.41 -10.90
C ASN A 254 4.71 -22.97 -9.57
N LYS A 255 4.43 -22.08 -8.61
CA LYS A 255 4.00 -22.46 -7.27
C LYS A 255 3.17 -21.37 -6.63
N ILE A 256 1.98 -21.72 -6.15
CA ILE A 256 1.15 -20.92 -5.27
C ILE A 256 0.80 -21.82 -4.08
N LYS A 257 1.31 -21.50 -2.89
CA LYS A 257 1.11 -22.33 -1.69
C LYS A 257 0.68 -21.52 -0.48
N ASN A 258 -0.43 -21.88 0.14
CA ASN A 258 -0.98 -21.21 1.32
C ASN A 258 -1.22 -19.73 1.04
N VAL A 259 -2.09 -19.45 0.04
CA VAL A 259 -2.34 -18.08 -0.45
C VAL A 259 -3.83 -17.81 -0.61
N THR A 260 -4.26 -16.62 -0.20
CA THR A 260 -5.55 -16.05 -0.61
C THR A 260 -5.34 -15.09 -1.77
N ILE A 261 -6.06 -15.30 -2.87
CA ILE A 261 -6.11 -14.44 -4.05
C ILE A 261 -7.51 -13.85 -4.15
N ARG A 262 -7.70 -12.62 -3.67
CA ARG A 262 -8.97 -11.91 -3.83
C ARG A 262 -9.11 -11.41 -5.26
N SER A 263 -10.29 -11.59 -5.82
CA SER A 263 -10.65 -11.11 -7.16
C SER A 263 -12.17 -10.94 -7.23
N THR A 264 -12.63 -9.96 -7.99
CA THR A 264 -14.04 -9.74 -8.29
C THR A 264 -14.20 -9.38 -9.78
N PRO A 265 -15.42 -9.42 -10.34
CA PRO A 265 -15.65 -9.00 -11.73
C PRO A 265 -15.14 -7.58 -12.02
N GLU A 266 -15.28 -6.67 -11.06
CA GLU A 266 -14.94 -5.25 -11.17
C GLU A 266 -13.44 -4.98 -10.92
N ALA A 267 -12.76 -5.83 -10.14
CA ALA A 267 -11.35 -5.71 -9.82
C ALA A 267 -10.64 -7.08 -9.91
N ARG A 268 -10.40 -7.50 -11.15
CA ARG A 268 -9.77 -8.79 -11.48
C ARG A 268 -8.31 -8.83 -11.03
N THR A 269 -7.94 -9.87 -10.30
CA THR A 269 -6.55 -10.15 -9.92
C THR A 269 -5.90 -11.13 -10.89
N GLN A 270 -4.64 -10.88 -11.23
CA GLN A 270 -3.91 -11.65 -12.22
C GLN A 270 -2.55 -12.13 -11.70
N VAL A 271 -2.26 -13.41 -11.94
CA VAL A 271 -0.95 -14.03 -11.67
C VAL A 271 -0.44 -14.69 -12.95
N GLY A 272 0.72 -14.24 -13.41
CA GLY A 272 1.35 -14.69 -14.65
C GLY A 272 2.46 -15.71 -14.46
N GLU A 273 3.23 -15.86 -15.54
CA GLU A 273 4.15 -16.96 -15.73
C GLU A 273 5.37 -16.90 -14.80
N GLY A 274 5.82 -18.07 -14.35
CA GLY A 274 7.03 -18.24 -13.55
C GLY A 274 6.92 -17.81 -12.09
N CYS A 275 5.74 -17.37 -11.63
CA CYS A 275 5.57 -16.86 -10.28
C CYS A 275 5.63 -17.96 -9.21
N GLU A 276 6.28 -17.63 -8.08
CA GLU A 276 6.39 -18.44 -6.86
C GLU A 276 5.86 -17.64 -5.67
N LEU A 277 4.67 -17.99 -5.20
CA LEU A 277 3.93 -17.27 -4.15
C LEU A 277 3.66 -18.20 -2.97
N VAL A 278 4.19 -17.87 -1.79
CA VAL A 278 4.10 -18.74 -0.61
C VAL A 278 3.72 -17.95 0.64
N ASN A 279 2.73 -18.43 1.38
CA ASN A 279 2.25 -17.83 2.64
C ASN A 279 1.86 -16.36 2.46
N GLY A 280 0.84 -16.07 1.67
CA GLY A 280 0.53 -14.70 1.30
C GLY A 280 -0.94 -14.38 1.12
N ILE A 281 -1.23 -13.08 1.08
CA ILE A 281 -2.58 -12.55 0.88
C ILE A 281 -2.50 -11.50 -0.22
N ILE A 282 -3.32 -11.66 -1.26
CA ILE A 282 -3.36 -10.78 -2.42
C ILE A 282 -4.74 -10.12 -2.47
N GLY A 283 -4.76 -8.80 -2.39
CA GLY A 283 -5.96 -7.98 -2.54
C GLY A 283 -6.51 -8.00 -3.97
N ILE A 284 -7.69 -7.40 -4.14
CA ILE A 284 -8.36 -7.28 -5.44
C ILE A 284 -7.57 -6.38 -6.40
N GLY A 285 -7.73 -6.60 -7.71
CA GLY A 285 -7.10 -5.77 -8.76
C GLY A 285 -5.58 -5.90 -8.88
N CYS A 286 -4.96 -6.83 -8.15
CA CYS A 286 -3.51 -6.98 -8.13
C CYS A 286 -2.97 -7.64 -9.41
N ARG A 287 -1.73 -7.29 -9.77
CA ARG A 287 -1.04 -7.83 -10.96
C ARG A 287 0.34 -8.36 -10.60
N ILE A 288 0.54 -9.66 -10.75
CA ILE A 288 1.78 -10.35 -10.42
C ILE A 288 2.28 -11.08 -11.67
N PHE A 289 3.44 -10.70 -12.23
CA PHE A 289 3.88 -11.21 -13.54
C PHE A 289 5.38 -11.43 -13.65
N TYR A 290 5.76 -12.27 -14.61
CA TYR A 290 7.13 -12.40 -15.10
C TYR A 290 8.12 -12.87 -14.02
N GLY A 291 7.87 -14.03 -13.40
CA GLY A 291 8.86 -14.68 -12.53
C GLY A 291 8.99 -14.13 -11.11
N VAL A 292 7.98 -13.40 -10.61
CA VAL A 292 7.97 -12.86 -9.23
C VAL A 292 8.12 -13.97 -8.19
N LYS A 293 8.89 -13.67 -7.13
CA LYS A 293 9.02 -14.53 -5.95
C LYS A 293 8.53 -13.79 -4.70
N ALA A 294 7.47 -14.27 -4.08
CA ALA A 294 6.93 -13.66 -2.87
C ALA A 294 6.72 -14.68 -1.76
N VAL A 295 7.23 -14.39 -0.57
CA VAL A 295 7.20 -15.31 0.59
C VAL A 295 6.85 -14.53 1.85
N ARG A 296 5.80 -14.95 2.57
CA ARG A 296 5.29 -14.23 3.76
C ARG A 296 5.01 -12.76 3.40
N PHE A 297 3.89 -12.54 2.73
CA PHE A 297 3.62 -11.23 2.14
C PHE A 297 2.14 -10.85 2.15
N VAL A 298 1.88 -9.56 2.16
CA VAL A 298 0.55 -9.01 1.90
C VAL A 298 0.68 -8.00 0.76
N MET A 299 -0.15 -8.15 -0.27
CA MET A 299 -0.34 -7.18 -1.34
C MET A 299 -1.72 -6.54 -1.17
N ALA A 300 -1.73 -5.25 -0.86
CA ALA A 300 -2.96 -4.47 -0.81
C ALA A 300 -3.52 -4.22 -2.22
N SER A 301 -4.76 -3.76 -2.30
CA SER A 301 -5.52 -3.69 -3.54
C SER A 301 -4.82 -2.86 -4.64
N HIS A 302 -4.97 -3.33 -5.88
CA HIS A 302 -4.42 -2.71 -7.09
C HIS A 302 -2.89 -2.52 -7.10
N SER A 303 -2.17 -3.26 -6.26
CA SER A 303 -0.70 -3.28 -6.27
C SER A 303 -0.13 -4.24 -7.33
N GLN A 304 1.12 -4.01 -7.71
CA GLN A 304 1.76 -4.70 -8.82
C GLN A 304 3.16 -5.19 -8.46
N LEU A 305 3.45 -6.45 -8.76
CA LEU A 305 4.78 -7.06 -8.72
C LEU A 305 5.13 -7.59 -10.11
N LYS A 306 6.30 -7.23 -10.64
CA LYS A 306 6.68 -7.63 -12.01
C LYS A 306 8.15 -7.99 -12.14
N TYR A 307 8.47 -8.69 -13.23
CA TYR A 307 9.81 -8.85 -13.78
C TYR A 307 10.84 -9.40 -12.79
N GLY A 308 10.48 -10.46 -12.06
CA GLY A 308 11.39 -11.12 -11.13
C GLY A 308 11.52 -10.44 -9.76
N ALA A 309 10.67 -9.46 -9.46
CA ALA A 309 10.65 -8.81 -8.15
C ALA A 309 10.53 -9.85 -7.01
N ARG A 310 11.27 -9.60 -5.92
CA ARG A 310 11.25 -10.39 -4.69
C ARG A 310 10.58 -9.58 -3.59
N LEU A 311 9.52 -10.14 -2.99
CA LEU A 311 8.80 -9.54 -1.87
C LEU A 311 8.76 -10.53 -0.70
N ILE A 312 9.59 -10.31 0.32
CA ILE A 312 9.78 -11.25 1.43
C ILE A 312 9.47 -10.55 2.75
N ASN A 313 8.69 -11.18 3.64
CA ASN A 313 8.35 -10.60 4.95
C ASN A 313 7.84 -9.15 4.86
N SER A 314 7.01 -8.85 3.87
CA SER A 314 6.70 -7.45 3.52
C SER A 314 5.22 -7.21 3.23
N TYR A 315 4.79 -5.99 3.52
CA TYR A 315 3.47 -5.47 3.18
C TYR A 315 3.63 -4.42 2.06
N LEU A 316 2.98 -4.67 0.91
CA LEU A 316 2.95 -3.75 -0.23
C LEU A 316 1.61 -3.02 -0.30
N GLY A 317 1.65 -1.70 -0.11
CA GLY A 317 0.48 -0.83 -0.04
C GLY A 317 -0.30 -0.68 -1.35
N ASN A 318 -1.49 -0.07 -1.25
CA ASN A 318 -2.41 0.07 -2.37
C ASN A 318 -1.79 0.85 -3.54
N ASN A 319 -2.12 0.46 -4.78
CA ASN A 319 -1.61 1.09 -6.00
C ASN A 319 -0.07 1.17 -6.10
N ALA A 320 0.68 0.43 -5.28
CA ALA A 320 2.13 0.40 -5.36
C ALA A 320 2.61 -0.50 -6.49
N THR A 321 3.75 -0.18 -7.09
CA THR A 321 4.38 -0.98 -8.14
C THR A 321 5.83 -1.25 -7.80
N ILE A 322 6.20 -2.54 -7.76
CA ILE A 322 7.59 -3.00 -7.68
C ILE A 322 7.90 -3.85 -8.93
N SER A 323 9.04 -3.59 -9.57
CA SER A 323 9.51 -4.34 -10.74
C SER A 323 10.99 -4.65 -10.62
N CYS A 324 11.41 -5.90 -10.86
CA CYS A 324 12.81 -6.35 -10.87
C CYS A 324 13.60 -6.29 -9.54
N CYS A 325 13.02 -5.77 -8.46
CA CYS A 325 13.78 -5.40 -7.25
C CYS A 325 13.68 -6.43 -6.13
N GLU A 326 14.50 -6.26 -5.11
CA GLU A 326 14.44 -7.04 -3.88
C GLU A 326 13.98 -6.19 -2.70
N VAL A 327 12.87 -6.62 -2.08
CA VAL A 327 12.23 -5.97 -0.92
C VAL A 327 12.05 -6.99 0.19
N LEU A 328 12.65 -6.72 1.35
CA LEU A 328 12.57 -7.58 2.53
C LEU A 328 12.15 -6.80 3.78
N ASN A 329 11.44 -7.46 4.68
CA ASN A 329 11.11 -6.97 6.02
C ASN A 329 10.65 -5.51 5.99
N SER A 330 9.72 -5.17 5.08
CA SER A 330 9.34 -3.78 4.81
C SER A 330 7.83 -3.56 4.89
N LEU A 331 7.44 -2.47 5.54
CA LEU A 331 6.07 -1.97 5.54
C LEU A 331 5.99 -0.76 4.60
N ILE A 332 5.34 -0.95 3.46
CA ILE A 332 5.25 0.05 2.39
C ILE A 332 3.80 0.51 2.28
N PHE A 333 3.59 1.80 2.48
CA PHE A 333 2.28 2.43 2.34
C PHE A 333 1.94 2.70 0.86
N PRO A 334 0.70 3.12 0.56
CA PRO A 334 0.21 3.26 -0.81
C PRO A 334 1.04 4.15 -1.75
N ALA A 335 0.91 3.91 -3.05
CA ALA A 335 1.53 4.66 -4.14
C ALA A 335 3.08 4.70 -4.10
N HIS A 336 3.70 3.59 -3.72
CA HIS A 336 5.14 3.39 -3.83
C HIS A 336 5.54 2.95 -5.24
N GLU A 337 6.63 3.48 -5.77
CA GLU A 337 7.16 3.16 -7.10
C GLU A 337 8.63 2.73 -7.01
N GLN A 338 8.94 1.54 -7.53
CA GLN A 338 10.30 0.99 -7.56
C GLN A 338 10.44 0.07 -8.78
N HIS A 339 11.24 0.45 -9.78
CA HIS A 339 11.24 -0.21 -11.09
C HIS A 339 12.54 -0.89 -11.52
N HIS A 340 13.64 -0.64 -10.81
CA HIS A 340 14.98 -0.92 -11.30
C HIS A 340 15.64 -2.06 -10.53
N ASN A 341 16.10 -3.07 -11.27
CA ASN A 341 16.70 -4.30 -10.73
C ASN A 341 17.82 -4.10 -9.70
N ASN A 342 18.55 -2.99 -9.79
CA ASN A 342 19.67 -2.65 -8.92
C ASN A 342 19.25 -1.86 -7.66
N SER A 343 17.97 -1.81 -7.32
CA SER A 343 17.48 -1.18 -6.09
C SER A 343 17.08 -2.20 -5.03
N PHE A 344 17.42 -1.89 -3.78
CA PHE A 344 17.17 -2.74 -2.60
C PHE A 344 16.47 -1.93 -1.52
N LEU A 345 15.43 -2.52 -0.93
CA LEU A 345 14.72 -1.94 0.21
C LEU A 345 14.54 -3.01 1.29
N CYS A 346 15.29 -2.88 2.38
CA CYS A 346 15.26 -3.80 3.50
C CYS A 346 14.96 -3.04 4.79
N ALA A 347 14.35 -3.71 5.77
CA ALA A 347 14.18 -3.21 7.13
C ALA A 347 13.61 -1.77 7.23
N ALA A 348 12.54 -1.51 6.47
CA ALA A 348 12.04 -0.15 6.28
C ALA A 348 10.55 0.02 6.57
N LEU A 349 10.19 1.18 7.11
CA LEU A 349 8.87 1.77 6.96
C LEU A 349 8.95 2.91 5.94
N VAL A 350 8.24 2.76 4.82
CA VAL A 350 8.12 3.80 3.81
C VAL A 350 6.66 4.25 3.74
N MET A 351 6.40 5.49 4.15
CA MET A 351 5.03 6.01 4.37
C MET A 351 4.29 6.44 3.09
N GLY A 352 4.69 5.90 1.93
CA GLY A 352 3.93 5.95 0.68
C GLY A 352 4.31 7.13 -0.21
N GLN A 353 3.68 7.24 -1.37
CA GLN A 353 3.98 8.26 -2.40
C GLN A 353 5.48 8.37 -2.74
N SER A 354 6.24 7.30 -2.51
CA SER A 354 7.69 7.29 -2.55
C SER A 354 8.20 6.76 -3.88
N ASN A 355 9.42 7.15 -4.25
CA ASN A 355 10.08 6.66 -5.45
C ASN A 355 11.48 6.16 -5.12
N MET A 356 11.75 4.87 -5.33
CA MET A 356 13.10 4.31 -5.21
C MET A 356 13.81 4.37 -6.57
N ALA A 357 14.80 5.24 -6.69
CA ALA A 357 15.55 5.39 -7.93
C ALA A 357 16.48 4.18 -8.19
N ALA A 358 16.95 4.06 -9.43
CA ALA A 358 17.93 3.03 -9.80
C ALA A 358 19.20 3.12 -8.94
N GLY A 359 19.69 1.96 -8.48
CA GLY A 359 20.89 1.86 -7.65
C GLY A 359 20.69 2.26 -6.19
N ALA A 360 19.49 2.65 -5.76
CA ALA A 360 19.23 2.98 -4.36
C ALA A 360 19.27 1.71 -3.49
N THR A 361 20.11 1.68 -2.46
CA THR A 361 20.28 0.51 -1.59
C THR A 361 20.03 0.87 -0.12
N ILE A 362 18.87 0.49 0.41
CA ILE A 362 18.28 1.12 1.61
C ILE A 362 18.01 0.10 2.72
N GLY A 363 18.41 0.44 3.95
CA GLY A 363 17.93 -0.13 5.23
C GLY A 363 18.52 -1.49 5.66
N SER A 364 19.25 -2.21 4.80
CA SER A 364 19.95 -3.44 5.22
C SER A 364 21.19 -3.10 6.06
N ASN A 365 21.18 -3.45 7.35
CA ASN A 365 22.21 -3.04 8.32
C ASN A 365 23.13 -4.18 8.79
N HIS A 366 23.42 -5.17 7.93
CA HIS A 366 24.38 -6.27 8.17
C HIS A 366 25.82 -5.76 8.30
N ASN A 367 26.10 -5.02 9.37
CA ASN A 367 27.33 -4.26 9.59
C ASN A 367 28.27 -4.95 10.58
N SER A 368 28.30 -6.30 10.57
CA SER A 368 28.97 -7.20 11.53
C SER A 368 28.36 -7.29 12.93
N ARG A 369 27.34 -6.48 13.24
CA ARG A 369 26.51 -6.61 14.46
C ARG A 369 25.17 -7.27 14.12
N SER A 370 24.22 -7.24 15.06
CA SER A 370 22.85 -7.71 14.83
C SER A 370 22.17 -6.88 13.72
N ALA A 371 21.37 -7.52 12.88
CA ALA A 371 20.59 -6.86 11.83
C ALA A 371 19.28 -6.28 12.39
N ASP A 372 19.39 -5.40 13.39
CA ASP A 372 18.27 -4.82 14.13
C ASP A 372 17.92 -3.39 13.73
N GLY A 373 18.56 -2.87 12.69
CA GLY A 373 18.42 -1.49 12.26
C GLY A 373 17.16 -1.27 11.43
N GLU A 374 16.62 -0.06 11.48
CA GLU A 374 15.38 0.30 10.82
C GLU A 374 15.47 1.69 10.17
N LEU A 375 14.90 1.80 8.98
CA LEU A 375 14.72 3.08 8.30
C LEU A 375 13.25 3.51 8.30
N ILE A 376 12.99 4.77 8.65
CA ILE A 376 11.65 5.35 8.64
C ILE A 376 11.63 6.55 7.70
N ALA A 377 10.89 6.45 6.62
CA ALA A 377 10.76 7.49 5.63
C ALA A 377 9.31 8.01 5.56
N GLY A 378 9.14 9.32 5.72
CA GLY A 378 7.88 10.01 5.46
C GLY A 378 7.41 9.84 4.01
N ARG A 379 6.16 10.20 3.75
CA ARG A 379 5.60 10.05 2.39
C ARG A 379 6.32 10.95 1.40
N GLY A 380 6.42 10.55 0.14
CA GLY A 380 7.16 11.34 -0.85
C GLY A 380 8.68 11.14 -0.82
N PHE A 381 9.20 10.25 0.02
CA PHE A 381 10.63 9.97 0.11
C PHE A 381 11.20 9.51 -1.22
N TRP A 382 12.30 10.14 -1.62
CA TRP A 382 12.96 9.90 -2.90
C TRP A 382 14.49 9.80 -2.73
N PRO A 383 15.04 8.62 -2.46
CA PRO A 383 16.47 8.40 -2.64
C PRO A 383 16.81 8.49 -4.12
N GLY A 384 17.65 9.46 -4.49
CA GLY A 384 18.14 9.64 -5.85
C GLY A 384 18.95 8.45 -6.35
N LEU A 385 19.43 8.55 -7.59
CA LEU A 385 20.21 7.49 -8.23
C LEU A 385 21.43 7.11 -7.38
N CYS A 386 21.66 5.81 -7.18
CA CYS A 386 22.81 5.29 -6.44
C CYS A 386 22.96 5.86 -5.01
N VAL A 387 21.85 6.09 -4.30
CA VAL A 387 21.88 6.42 -2.87
C VAL A 387 22.12 5.15 -2.04
N SER A 388 23.05 5.21 -1.09
CA SER A 388 23.30 4.13 -0.12
C SER A 388 22.97 4.60 1.29
N LEU A 389 22.06 3.89 1.97
CA LEU A 389 21.65 4.13 3.36
C LEU A 389 21.61 2.80 4.12
N LYS A 390 22.50 2.62 5.10
CA LYS A 390 22.66 1.35 5.86
C LYS A 390 22.38 1.47 7.35
N HIS A 391 22.19 2.68 7.84
CA HIS A 391 22.08 3.00 9.26
C HIS A 391 20.66 3.41 9.63
N ASN A 392 20.34 3.30 10.93
CA ASN A 392 19.09 3.79 11.49
C ASN A 392 18.87 5.23 11.07
N SER A 393 17.81 5.48 10.30
CA SER A 393 17.59 6.80 9.74
C SER A 393 16.12 7.15 9.69
N ARG A 394 15.84 8.43 9.89
CA ARG A 394 14.52 9.02 9.80
C ARG A 394 14.52 10.21 8.86
N PHE A 395 13.53 10.26 7.98
CA PHE A 395 13.35 11.35 7.03
C PHE A 395 11.93 11.91 7.11
N ALA A 396 11.81 13.23 7.17
CA ALA A 396 10.56 13.95 6.99
C ALA A 396 9.98 13.74 5.58
N SER A 397 8.71 14.12 5.41
CA SER A 397 7.99 13.90 4.16
C SER A 397 8.62 14.67 3.00
N PHE A 398 8.59 14.07 1.80
CA PHE A 398 9.14 14.61 0.57
C PHE A 398 10.64 14.95 0.64
N CYS A 399 11.40 14.26 1.48
CA CYS A 399 12.85 14.36 1.46
C CYS A 399 13.43 13.65 0.22
N ILE A 400 14.27 14.36 -0.53
CA ILE A 400 15.04 13.83 -1.66
C ILE A 400 16.52 13.76 -1.28
N LEU A 401 17.17 12.63 -1.50
CA LEU A 401 18.61 12.49 -1.31
C LEU A 401 19.30 12.57 -2.67
N ALA A 402 20.32 13.42 -2.76
CA ALA A 402 21.21 13.43 -3.90
C ALA A 402 21.98 12.11 -4.00
N LYS A 403 22.48 11.79 -5.19
CA LYS A 403 23.35 10.62 -5.41
C LYS A 403 24.51 10.64 -4.42
N GLY A 404 24.77 9.50 -3.76
CA GLY A 404 25.95 9.30 -2.93
C GLY A 404 25.73 8.34 -1.77
N ASP A 405 26.82 8.08 -1.06
CA ASP A 405 26.82 7.28 0.15
C ASP A 405 26.54 8.16 1.37
N TYR A 406 25.68 7.66 2.26
CA TYR A 406 25.32 8.31 3.51
C TYR A 406 25.71 7.35 4.66
N PRO A 407 26.96 7.47 5.17
CA PRO A 407 27.58 6.43 6.00
C PRO A 407 27.19 6.49 7.48
N ALA A 408 26.28 7.38 7.87
CA ALA A 408 25.90 7.61 9.26
C ALA A 408 24.38 7.55 9.44
N GLU A 409 23.92 7.40 10.69
CA GLU A 409 22.52 7.57 11.05
C GLU A 409 22.07 9.01 10.73
N LEU A 410 20.94 9.15 10.04
CA LEU A 410 20.38 10.46 9.66
C LEU A 410 19.03 10.71 10.35
N ASN A 411 18.82 11.92 10.83
CA ASN A 411 17.52 12.38 11.34
C ASN A 411 17.17 13.72 10.69
N ILE A 412 16.64 13.65 9.47
CA ILE A 412 16.33 14.83 8.66
C ILE A 412 14.89 15.25 8.91
N GLN A 413 14.72 16.37 9.63
CA GLN A 413 13.42 16.88 10.08
C GLN A 413 12.81 17.96 9.17
N PHE A 414 13.43 18.23 8.02
CA PHE A 414 12.99 19.26 7.07
C PHE A 414 12.18 18.61 5.94
N PRO A 415 10.86 18.87 5.84
CA PRO A 415 10.06 18.31 4.76
C PRO A 415 10.40 18.98 3.43
N PHE A 416 10.13 18.32 2.31
CA PHE A 416 10.43 18.86 0.98
C PHE A 416 11.90 19.25 0.77
N ALA A 417 12.82 18.70 1.55
CA ALA A 417 14.22 19.08 1.51
C ALA A 417 15.01 18.24 0.50
N LEU A 418 16.06 18.84 -0.04
CA LEU A 418 17.16 18.11 -0.69
C LEU A 418 18.29 17.91 0.32
N VAL A 419 18.76 16.68 0.46
CA VAL A 419 19.90 16.31 1.30
C VAL A 419 21.05 15.86 0.41
N SER A 420 22.22 16.45 0.55
CA SER A 420 23.37 16.18 -0.32
C SER A 420 24.69 16.23 0.43
N ASN A 421 25.66 15.44 -0.01
CA ASN A 421 27.04 15.53 0.49
C ASN A 421 27.78 16.69 -0.22
N SER A 422 28.33 17.61 0.55
CA SER A 422 29.31 18.60 0.07
C SER A 422 30.72 18.06 0.30
N LEU A 423 31.24 17.32 -0.67
CA LEU A 423 32.54 16.63 -0.55
C LEU A 423 33.71 17.60 -0.30
N SER A 424 33.75 18.73 -1.00
CA SER A 424 34.86 19.70 -0.88
C SER A 424 34.92 20.40 0.48
N ASN A 425 33.79 20.49 1.19
CA ASN A 425 33.71 21.16 2.49
C ASN A 425 33.51 20.17 3.64
N GLU A 426 33.54 18.86 3.36
CA GLU A 426 33.24 17.79 4.30
C GLU A 426 31.99 18.09 5.13
N ARG A 427 30.85 18.33 4.47
CA ARG A 427 29.58 18.67 5.12
C ARG A 427 28.42 17.88 4.56
N LEU A 428 27.43 17.58 5.41
CA LEU A 428 26.10 17.24 4.94
C LEU A 428 25.34 18.55 4.74
N GLN A 429 24.71 18.72 3.57
CA GLN A 429 23.89 19.89 3.28
C GLN A 429 22.42 19.50 3.23
N VAL A 430 21.58 20.31 3.85
CA VAL A 430 20.13 20.22 3.77
C VAL A 430 19.60 21.53 3.20
N MET A 431 18.86 21.44 2.10
CA MET A 431 18.16 22.56 1.47
C MET A 431 16.65 22.41 1.71
N PRO A 432 16.08 23.11 2.71
CA PRO A 432 14.65 23.08 2.98
C PRO A 432 13.82 23.61 1.80
N ALA A 433 12.60 23.12 1.63
CA ALA A 433 11.67 23.54 0.57
C ALA A 433 12.22 23.45 -0.88
N TYR A 434 13.20 22.59 -1.13
CA TYR A 434 13.82 22.37 -2.43
C TYR A 434 12.79 22.13 -3.55
N TRP A 435 11.77 21.32 -3.28
CA TRP A 435 10.77 20.98 -4.29
C TRP A 435 10.07 22.21 -4.87
N PHE A 436 9.60 23.12 -4.02
CA PHE A 436 8.84 24.28 -4.47
C PHE A 436 9.69 25.26 -5.28
N GLN A 437 10.96 25.41 -4.90
CA GLN A 437 11.86 26.31 -5.58
C GLN A 437 12.43 25.74 -6.88
N TYR A 438 12.79 24.45 -6.91
CA TYR A 438 13.60 23.86 -7.98
C TYR A 438 12.93 22.73 -8.75
N ASN A 439 11.89 22.09 -8.22
CA ASN A 439 11.27 20.91 -8.83
C ASN A 439 9.74 20.85 -8.69
N MET A 440 9.07 22.00 -8.81
CA MET A 440 7.62 22.10 -8.60
C MET A 440 6.82 21.25 -9.60
N TYR A 441 7.29 21.15 -10.85
CA TYR A 441 6.66 20.30 -11.87
C TYR A 441 6.51 18.84 -11.41
N ALA A 442 7.57 18.24 -10.86
CA ALA A 442 7.53 16.83 -10.45
C ALA A 442 6.63 16.64 -9.22
N LEU A 443 6.67 17.55 -8.24
CA LEU A 443 5.82 17.49 -7.05
C LEU A 443 4.32 17.53 -7.44
N ALA A 444 3.92 18.52 -8.22
CA ALA A 444 2.53 18.71 -8.65
C ALA A 444 2.05 17.56 -9.54
N ARG A 445 2.87 17.15 -10.52
CA ARG A 445 2.55 16.04 -11.43
C ARG A 445 2.36 14.73 -10.69
N ASN A 446 3.20 14.43 -9.70
CA ASN A 446 3.10 13.18 -8.95
C ASN A 446 1.82 13.15 -8.12
N SER A 447 1.48 14.23 -7.41
CA SER A 447 0.24 14.32 -6.64
C SER A 447 -1.00 14.09 -7.53
N TRP A 448 -1.07 14.74 -8.71
CA TRP A 448 -2.13 14.49 -9.69
C TRP A 448 -2.17 13.03 -10.15
N LYS A 449 -1.02 12.44 -10.51
CA LYS A 449 -0.94 11.06 -10.97
C LYS A 449 -1.38 10.05 -9.92
N TYR A 450 -1.11 10.28 -8.64
CA TYR A 450 -1.52 9.34 -7.60
C TYR A 450 -3.05 9.26 -7.49
N VAL A 451 -3.74 10.40 -7.63
CA VAL A 451 -5.20 10.45 -7.67
C VAL A 451 -5.73 9.73 -8.91
N ASP A 452 -5.17 10.00 -10.09
CA ASP A 452 -5.57 9.38 -11.36
C ASP A 452 -5.35 7.86 -11.38
N ARG A 453 -4.31 7.38 -10.67
CA ARG A 453 -3.97 5.96 -10.56
C ARG A 453 -4.69 5.22 -9.43
N ASP A 454 -5.39 5.92 -8.52
CA ASP A 454 -6.10 5.27 -7.41
C ASP A 454 -7.34 4.52 -7.91
N SER A 455 -7.11 3.29 -8.35
CA SER A 455 -8.13 2.41 -8.94
C SER A 455 -8.93 1.60 -7.92
N ARG A 456 -8.72 1.86 -6.62
CA ARG A 456 -9.42 1.16 -5.53
C ARG A 456 -10.93 1.35 -5.61
N ILE A 457 -11.62 0.22 -5.50
CA ILE A 457 -13.08 0.17 -5.30
C ILE A 457 -13.42 0.46 -3.83
N ASP A 458 -12.75 -0.21 -2.91
CA ASP A 458 -12.90 0.01 -1.47
C ASP A 458 -11.92 1.09 -0.98
N LYS A 459 -12.49 2.17 -0.44
CA LYS A 459 -11.76 3.31 0.13
C LYS A 459 -11.96 3.44 1.65
N THR A 460 -12.15 2.32 2.35
CA THR A 460 -12.27 2.25 3.83
C THR A 460 -11.23 3.11 4.55
N GLN A 461 -9.95 3.04 4.14
CA GLN A 461 -8.97 4.07 4.50
C GLN A 461 -8.93 5.17 3.42
N LEU A 462 -9.22 6.40 3.84
CA LEU A 462 -9.03 7.60 3.03
C LEU A 462 -7.54 7.90 2.89
N ILE A 463 -6.98 7.66 1.70
CA ILE A 463 -5.57 7.97 1.42
C ILE A 463 -5.44 9.44 1.05
N GLU A 464 -4.54 10.16 1.72
CA GLU A 464 -4.23 11.56 1.40
C GLU A 464 -3.09 11.63 0.37
N PHE A 465 -3.40 12.06 -0.87
CA PHE A 465 -2.42 12.22 -1.95
C PHE A 465 -1.93 13.66 -2.13
N ASP A 466 -2.53 14.62 -1.43
CA ASP A 466 -2.09 16.01 -1.48
C ASP A 466 -0.77 16.19 -0.74
N TYR A 467 0.22 16.80 -1.39
CA TYR A 467 1.50 17.08 -0.72
C TYR A 467 1.34 18.11 0.41
N LEU A 468 0.34 19.01 0.36
CA LEU A 468 0.03 19.97 1.41
C LEU A 468 -1.12 19.45 2.28
N ALA A 469 -0.78 18.73 3.35
CA ALA A 469 -1.74 18.06 4.23
C ALA A 469 -1.29 18.15 5.70
N PRO A 470 -2.07 17.67 6.68
CA PRO A 470 -1.74 17.83 8.09
C PRO A 470 -0.33 17.38 8.50
N ASP A 471 0.16 16.26 7.98
CA ASP A 471 1.49 15.74 8.31
C ASP A 471 2.64 16.63 7.80
N THR A 472 2.55 17.10 6.55
CA THR A 472 3.55 18.00 5.98
C THR A 472 3.43 19.40 6.56
N ALA A 473 2.23 19.87 6.86
CA ALA A 473 2.00 21.19 7.46
C ALA A 473 2.58 21.27 8.88
N GLN A 474 2.39 20.26 9.72
CA GLN A 474 3.02 20.23 11.04
C GLN A 474 4.55 20.11 10.94
N GLU A 475 5.07 19.33 9.99
CA GLU A 475 6.52 19.22 9.75
C GLU A 475 7.10 20.57 9.30
N MET A 476 6.40 21.34 8.46
CA MET A 476 6.81 22.68 8.06
C MET A 476 6.83 23.65 9.23
N ALA A 477 5.82 23.63 10.11
CA ALA A 477 5.79 24.48 11.29
C ALA A 477 6.91 24.15 12.28
N ALA A 478 7.23 22.86 12.45
CA ALA A 478 8.39 22.43 13.23
C ALA A 478 9.71 22.88 12.59
N ALA A 479 9.84 22.72 11.26
CA ALA A 479 11.02 23.14 10.51
C ALA A 479 11.25 24.66 10.56
N ILE A 480 10.19 25.48 10.54
CA ILE A 480 10.26 26.93 10.78
C ILE A 480 10.95 27.22 12.12
N ALA A 481 10.52 26.56 13.19
CA ALA A 481 11.13 26.76 14.51
C ALA A 481 12.61 26.33 14.54
N LEU A 482 12.96 25.22 13.86
CA LEU A 482 14.35 24.77 13.74
C LEU A 482 15.21 25.78 12.98
N LEU A 483 14.71 26.34 11.87
CA LEU A 483 15.42 27.38 11.10
C LEU A 483 15.63 28.65 11.92
N GLU A 484 14.62 29.09 12.66
CA GLU A 484 14.72 30.24 13.57
C GLU A 484 15.82 30.04 14.61
N VAL A 485 15.86 28.87 15.26
CA VAL A 485 16.89 28.56 16.25
C VAL A 485 18.27 28.48 15.60
N ALA A 486 18.43 27.70 14.52
CA ALA A 486 19.71 27.50 13.86
C ALA A 486 20.31 28.82 13.33
N THR A 487 19.48 29.67 12.72
CA THR A 487 19.93 30.97 12.18
C THR A 487 20.32 31.92 13.29
N GLY A 488 19.54 32.00 14.37
CA GLY A 488 19.88 32.83 15.52
C GLY A 488 21.15 32.36 16.23
N LYS A 489 21.32 31.05 16.41
CA LYS A 489 22.55 30.45 16.96
C LYS A 489 23.76 30.88 16.13
N ALA A 490 23.70 30.71 14.80
CA ALA A 490 24.78 31.10 13.89
C ALA A 490 25.13 32.60 14.03
N TRP A 491 24.11 33.46 14.15
CA TRP A 491 24.33 34.89 14.37
C TRP A 491 25.02 35.18 15.71
N PHE A 492 24.49 34.66 16.82
CA PHE A 492 25.08 34.94 18.15
C PHE A 492 26.50 34.39 18.28
N LEU A 493 26.78 33.22 17.71
CA LEU A 493 28.13 32.64 17.68
C LEU A 493 29.10 33.52 16.90
N ARG A 494 28.69 34.04 15.73
CA ARG A 494 29.51 34.99 14.95
C ARG A 494 29.81 36.27 15.73
N GLU A 495 28.84 36.76 16.50
CA GLU A 495 28.99 37.96 17.33
C GLU A 495 29.73 37.71 18.67
N GLY A 496 30.12 36.45 18.96
CA GLY A 496 30.79 36.09 20.22
C GLY A 496 29.92 36.28 21.46
N ARG A 497 28.59 36.20 21.33
CA ARG A 497 27.62 36.49 22.41
C ARG A 497 27.02 35.22 22.96
N GLN A 498 26.79 35.20 24.28
CA GLN A 498 25.99 34.17 24.94
C GLN A 498 24.51 34.33 24.59
N PHE A 499 23.79 33.22 24.50
CA PHE A 499 22.36 33.22 24.15
C PHE A 499 21.63 32.03 24.75
N SER A 500 20.34 32.22 25.01
CA SER A 500 19.37 31.15 25.23
C SER A 500 18.71 30.72 23.91
N GLU A 501 18.13 29.52 23.86
CA GLU A 501 17.38 29.05 22.69
C GLU A 501 16.24 30.00 22.31
N LYS A 502 15.54 30.57 23.30
CA LYS A 502 14.46 31.55 23.07
C LYS A 502 14.99 32.82 22.38
N GLN A 503 16.15 33.32 22.80
CA GLN A 503 16.79 34.49 22.17
C GLN A 503 17.27 34.17 20.76
N ALA A 504 17.91 33.01 20.55
CA ALA A 504 18.31 32.54 19.23
C ALA A 504 17.09 32.48 18.30
N ARG A 505 16.00 31.85 18.73
CA ARG A 505 14.77 31.75 17.94
C ARG A 505 14.22 33.10 17.52
N GLU A 506 14.08 34.03 18.46
CA GLU A 506 13.54 35.37 18.15
C GLU A 506 14.46 36.14 17.19
N LYS A 507 15.79 36.06 17.38
CA LYS A 507 16.75 36.70 16.49
C LYS A 507 16.72 36.08 15.09
N GLY A 508 16.71 34.76 14.99
CA GLY A 508 16.63 34.08 13.70
C GLY A 508 15.34 34.37 12.96
N ARG A 509 14.21 34.49 13.66
CA ARG A 509 12.93 34.93 13.06
C ARG A 509 13.07 36.29 12.37
N VAL A 510 13.71 37.26 13.03
CA VAL A 510 13.95 38.59 12.43
C VAL A 510 14.81 38.47 11.18
N LEU A 511 15.96 37.80 11.28
CA LEU A 511 16.90 37.67 10.16
C LEU A 511 16.30 36.94 8.95
N LEU A 512 15.54 35.86 9.18
CA LEU A 512 14.91 35.08 8.12
C LEU A 512 13.75 35.83 7.43
N VAL A 513 13.11 36.77 8.13
CA VAL A 513 12.10 37.67 7.55
C VAL A 513 12.77 38.74 6.68
N GLU A 514 13.91 39.29 7.12
CA GLU A 514 14.69 40.28 6.36
C GLU A 514 15.28 39.69 5.06
N GLY A 515 15.57 38.38 5.04
CA GLY A 515 15.91 37.65 3.82
C GLY A 515 17.38 37.25 3.73
N ASP A 516 17.82 36.85 2.52
CA ASP A 516 19.15 36.27 2.30
C ASP A 516 20.29 37.23 2.67
N ASP A 517 20.13 38.53 2.43
CA ASP A 517 21.15 39.55 2.75
C ASP A 517 21.43 39.63 4.26
N ALA A 518 20.39 39.52 5.09
CA ALA A 518 20.52 39.60 6.54
C ALA A 518 21.23 38.38 7.16
N ILE A 519 21.21 37.24 6.46
CA ILE A 519 21.88 36.00 6.88
C ILE A 519 23.16 35.73 6.10
N ALA A 520 23.59 36.65 5.24
CA ALA A 520 24.78 36.50 4.42
C ALA A 520 26.01 36.25 5.31
N GLY A 521 26.79 35.22 4.94
CA GLY A 521 27.99 34.81 5.66
C GLY A 521 27.76 34.12 7.01
N LEU A 522 26.52 33.82 7.40
CA LEU A 522 26.25 32.97 8.56
C LEU A 522 26.45 31.49 8.21
N ASP A 523 27.18 30.78 9.06
CA ASP A 523 27.27 29.32 8.96
C ASP A 523 26.13 28.67 9.76
N ILE A 524 25.00 28.43 9.10
CA ILE A 524 23.77 27.93 9.73
C ILE A 524 23.86 26.40 9.85
N LEU A 525 24.15 25.93 11.06
CA LEU A 525 24.31 24.51 11.36
C LEU A 525 23.14 23.96 12.18
N VAL A 526 22.83 22.67 12.00
CA VAL A 526 21.82 21.95 12.77
C VAL A 526 22.41 20.78 13.52
N ASP A 527 22.09 20.73 14.81
CA ASP A 527 22.50 19.65 15.71
C ASP A 527 21.62 18.39 15.48
N ASN A 528 22.16 17.21 15.78
CA ASN A 528 21.43 15.93 15.77
C ASN A 528 20.77 15.53 14.43
N ALA A 529 21.21 16.10 13.31
CA ALA A 529 20.74 15.72 11.98
C ALA A 529 21.51 14.55 11.35
N GLU A 530 22.77 14.37 11.76
CA GLU A 530 23.63 13.25 11.40
C GLU A 530 24.44 12.80 12.62
N ASN A 531 24.58 11.49 12.82
CA ASN A 531 25.39 10.92 13.89
C ASN A 531 26.87 10.80 13.45
N SER A 532 27.53 11.92 13.25
CA SER A 532 28.96 11.97 12.91
C SER A 532 29.59 13.28 13.41
N GLN A 533 30.92 13.41 13.27
CA GLN A 533 31.62 14.67 13.55
C GLN A 533 31.45 15.71 12.42
N ARG A 534 30.83 15.31 11.30
CA ARG A 534 30.63 16.15 10.13
C ARG A 534 29.55 17.19 10.42
N PRO A 535 29.81 18.49 10.19
CA PRO A 535 28.78 19.51 10.35
C PRO A 535 27.64 19.31 9.34
N VAL A 536 26.41 19.51 9.82
CA VAL A 536 25.22 19.53 8.97
C VAL A 536 24.79 20.98 8.75
N GLN A 537 24.94 21.44 7.51
CA GLN A 537 24.70 22.81 7.11
C GLN A 537 23.32 22.96 6.46
N ILE A 538 22.58 23.99 6.88
CA ILE A 538 21.39 24.45 6.17
C ILE A 538 21.82 25.45 5.10
N ILE A 539 21.48 25.16 3.85
CA ILE A 539 21.66 26.09 2.74
C ILE A 539 20.32 26.69 2.32
N LYS A 540 20.36 27.96 1.89
CA LYS A 540 19.17 28.75 1.50
C LYS A 540 18.10 28.81 2.58
N ALA A 541 18.51 29.09 3.83
CA ALA A 541 17.64 29.08 5.00
C ALA A 541 16.48 30.07 4.90
N ALA A 542 16.72 31.32 4.48
CA ALA A 542 15.65 32.32 4.35
C ALA A 542 14.64 31.94 3.26
N MET A 543 15.10 31.47 2.10
CA MET A 543 14.25 30.93 1.03
C MET A 543 13.36 29.77 1.54
N GLY A 544 13.95 28.80 2.25
CA GLY A 544 13.19 27.69 2.85
C GLY A 544 12.15 28.15 3.88
N TYR A 545 12.54 29.07 4.76
CA TYR A 545 11.66 29.68 5.77
C TYR A 545 10.46 30.40 5.13
N GLN A 546 10.72 31.22 4.11
CA GLN A 546 9.68 31.94 3.39
C GLN A 546 8.71 30.99 2.68
N TRP A 547 9.21 29.94 2.02
CA TRP A 547 8.35 28.93 1.41
C TRP A 547 7.44 28.24 2.41
N TYR A 548 7.96 27.77 3.54
CA TYR A 548 7.14 27.12 4.56
C TYR A 548 6.03 28.05 5.07
N ARG A 549 6.34 29.32 5.33
CA ARG A 549 5.31 30.30 5.72
C ARG A 549 4.24 30.48 4.64
N ARG A 550 4.64 30.63 3.38
CA ARG A 550 3.70 30.77 2.26
C ARG A 550 2.81 29.54 2.10
N LEU A 551 3.37 28.35 2.25
CA LEU A 551 2.63 27.08 2.15
C LEU A 551 1.65 26.88 3.31
N LEU A 552 2.00 27.30 4.53
CA LEU A 552 1.06 27.28 5.66
C LEU A 552 -0.06 28.31 5.50
N THR A 553 0.23 29.45 4.87
CA THR A 553 -0.79 30.44 4.49
C THR A 553 -1.74 29.84 3.45
N GLU A 554 -1.19 29.22 2.40
CA GLU A 554 -1.96 28.53 1.38
C GLU A 554 -2.80 27.39 1.96
N TYR A 555 -2.24 26.60 2.88
CA TYR A 555 -2.96 25.53 3.53
C TYR A 555 -4.21 26.05 4.24
N ALA A 556 -4.10 27.15 5.01
CA ALA A 556 -5.25 27.81 5.62
C ALA A 556 -6.24 28.32 4.56
N ALA A 557 -5.76 28.92 3.46
CA ALA A 557 -6.60 29.43 2.37
C ALA A 557 -7.47 28.33 1.76
N ARG A 558 -6.83 27.21 1.40
CA ARG A 558 -7.48 26.06 0.74
C ARG A 558 -8.55 25.45 1.62
N GLU A 559 -8.26 25.25 2.90
CA GLU A 559 -9.23 24.67 3.82
C GLU A 559 -10.40 25.62 4.10
N ILE A 560 -10.18 26.94 4.17
CA ILE A 560 -11.27 27.93 4.29
C ILE A 560 -12.17 27.91 3.06
N VAL A 561 -11.60 27.83 1.85
CA VAL A 561 -12.37 27.73 0.60
C VAL A 561 -13.17 26.43 0.59
N ALA A 562 -12.56 25.29 0.88
CA ALA A 562 -13.24 24.00 0.92
C ALA A 562 -14.35 23.96 1.99
N PHE A 563 -14.14 24.60 3.14
CA PHE A 563 -15.17 24.77 4.16
C PHE A 563 -16.35 25.60 3.66
N HIS A 564 -16.06 26.72 3.00
CA HIS A 564 -17.09 27.56 2.42
C HIS A 564 -17.91 26.80 1.35
N GLU A 565 -17.26 26.02 0.49
CA GLU A 565 -17.93 25.22 -0.54
C GLU A 565 -18.88 24.18 0.06
N ARG A 566 -18.48 23.53 1.15
CA ARG A 566 -19.34 22.55 1.86
C ARG A 566 -20.49 23.22 2.61
N LYS A 567 -20.27 24.41 3.17
CA LYS A 567 -21.25 25.09 4.03
C LYS A 567 -22.22 26.01 3.28
N GLY A 568 -21.77 26.60 2.17
CA GLY A 568 -22.50 27.64 1.43
C GLY A 568 -22.71 28.93 2.23
N GLY A 569 -23.53 29.84 1.69
CA GLY A 569 -23.91 31.09 2.35
C GLY A 569 -22.87 32.22 2.23
N LYS A 570 -22.98 33.25 3.07
CA LYS A 570 -22.09 34.43 3.01
C LYS A 570 -20.71 34.14 3.63
N LEU A 571 -19.63 34.53 2.95
CA LEU A 571 -18.26 34.36 3.43
C LEU A 571 -18.06 34.92 4.84
N ASP A 572 -18.53 36.15 5.11
CA ASP A 572 -18.36 36.79 6.43
C ASP A 572 -19.02 36.01 7.58
N LYS A 573 -20.09 35.26 7.32
CA LYS A 573 -20.72 34.36 8.30
C LYS A 573 -19.87 33.11 8.52
N ASN A 574 -19.28 32.57 7.44
CA ASN A 574 -18.44 31.39 7.51
C ASN A 574 -17.10 31.67 8.21
N ILE A 575 -16.51 32.87 8.03
CA ILE A 575 -15.31 33.30 8.74
C ILE A 575 -15.54 33.28 10.26
N LYS A 576 -16.66 33.84 10.73
CA LYS A 576 -17.04 33.82 12.16
C LYS A 576 -17.28 32.41 12.70
N ALA A 577 -17.55 31.45 11.82
CA ALA A 577 -17.76 30.05 12.17
C ALA A 577 -16.50 29.19 12.01
N LEU A 578 -15.34 29.80 11.71
CA LEU A 578 -14.08 29.09 11.72
C LEU A 578 -13.74 28.61 13.14
N PRO A 579 -13.11 27.43 13.27
CA PRO A 579 -12.77 26.88 14.57
C PRO A 579 -11.78 27.78 15.32
N ALA A 580 -12.06 28.03 16.61
CA ALA A 580 -11.18 28.75 17.52
C ALA A 580 -10.32 27.76 18.32
N VAL A 581 -9.40 27.08 17.63
CA VAL A 581 -8.51 26.09 18.25
C VAL A 581 -7.17 26.73 18.57
N GLU A 582 -6.83 26.83 19.85
CA GLU A 582 -5.62 27.53 20.31
C GLU A 582 -4.31 26.79 20.01
N LYS A 583 -4.34 25.45 19.95
CA LYS A 583 -3.14 24.63 19.71
C LYS A 583 -3.41 23.57 18.65
N PRO A 584 -2.55 23.48 17.62
CA PRO A 584 -2.68 22.42 16.62
C PRO A 584 -2.44 21.07 17.26
N GLY A 585 -3.36 20.13 17.03
CA GLY A 585 -3.17 18.73 17.39
C GLY A 585 -2.15 18.07 16.48
N ALA A 586 -1.34 17.14 17.01
CA ALA A 586 -0.42 16.34 16.21
C ALA A 586 -1.18 15.34 15.32
N TRP A 587 -0.62 15.03 14.16
CA TRP A 587 -1.12 14.07 13.19
C TRP A 587 -0.10 12.97 12.90
N GLU A 588 -0.61 11.78 12.59
CA GLU A 588 0.15 10.60 12.22
C GLU A 588 -0.37 10.02 10.91
N ASN A 589 0.55 9.50 10.09
CA ASN A 589 0.20 8.77 8.87
C ASN A 589 0.01 7.28 9.22
N ILE A 590 -1.25 6.83 9.22
CA ILE A 590 -1.67 5.46 9.56
C ILE A 590 -2.03 4.73 8.27
N GLY A 591 -1.03 4.17 7.59
CA GLY A 591 -1.24 3.40 6.36
C GLY A 591 -1.61 4.22 5.12
N GLY A 592 -1.36 5.53 5.12
CA GLY A 592 -1.77 6.48 4.08
C GLY A 592 -2.94 7.38 4.49
N GLN A 593 -3.67 7.03 5.56
CA GLN A 593 -4.68 7.89 6.15
C GLN A 593 -4.05 8.75 7.24
N LEU A 594 -4.23 10.08 7.13
CA LEU A 594 -3.75 10.99 8.15
C LEU A 594 -4.79 11.08 9.27
N LEU A 595 -4.39 10.77 10.49
CA LEU A 595 -5.24 10.78 11.69
C LEU A 595 -4.64 11.68 12.77
N GLN A 596 -5.48 12.32 13.57
CA GLN A 596 -5.00 13.04 14.75
C GLN A 596 -4.43 12.03 15.76
N ALA A 597 -3.25 12.30 16.31
CA ALA A 597 -2.58 11.45 17.29
C ALA A 597 -3.45 11.17 18.52
N VAL A 598 -4.31 12.12 18.90
CA VAL A 598 -5.29 11.92 19.99
C VAL A 598 -6.34 10.85 19.67
N GLN A 599 -6.74 10.73 18.40
CA GLN A 599 -7.72 9.74 17.94
C GLN A 599 -7.08 8.37 17.76
N VAL A 600 -5.82 8.34 17.29
CA VAL A 600 -5.02 7.11 17.30
C VAL A 600 -4.88 6.58 18.73
N LYS A 601 -4.51 7.44 19.69
CA LYS A 601 -4.45 7.07 21.11
C LYS A 601 -5.81 6.60 21.64
N TYR A 602 -6.89 7.28 21.29
CA TYR A 602 -8.24 6.86 21.66
C TYR A 602 -8.54 5.45 21.13
N CYS A 603 -8.29 5.18 19.84
CA CYS A 603 -8.50 3.87 19.24
C CYS A 603 -7.69 2.78 19.97
N LEU A 604 -6.40 3.00 20.21
CA LEU A 604 -5.56 2.03 20.93
C LEU A 604 -6.07 1.78 22.37
N GLN A 605 -6.53 2.82 23.07
CA GLN A 605 -7.12 2.65 24.40
C GLN A 605 -8.48 1.95 24.35
N ALA A 606 -9.31 2.23 23.35
CA ALA A 606 -10.60 1.58 23.14
C ALA A 606 -10.43 0.09 22.86
N ILE A 607 -9.41 -0.30 22.09
CA ILE A 607 -9.01 -1.70 21.88
C ILE A 607 -8.66 -2.37 23.23
N LYS A 608 -7.81 -1.72 24.02
CA LYS A 608 -7.40 -2.25 25.34
C LYS A 608 -8.56 -2.36 26.34
N LYS A 609 -9.56 -1.49 26.22
CA LYS A 609 -10.78 -1.50 27.04
C LYS A 609 -11.85 -2.45 26.51
N GLY A 610 -11.70 -2.99 25.30
CA GLY A 610 -12.68 -3.87 24.66
C GLY A 610 -13.87 -3.14 24.03
N THR A 611 -13.82 -1.81 23.89
CA THR A 611 -14.85 -1.03 23.18
C THR A 611 -14.73 -1.20 21.66
N ILE A 612 -13.50 -1.28 21.16
CA ILE A 612 -13.19 -1.81 19.83
C ILE A 612 -12.74 -3.25 20.08
N ASN A 613 -13.41 -4.23 19.49
CA ASN A 613 -13.19 -5.65 19.80
C ASN A 613 -12.85 -6.51 18.57
N SER A 614 -12.72 -5.90 17.39
CA SER A 614 -12.42 -6.59 16.15
C SER A 614 -11.67 -5.70 15.15
N TRP A 615 -11.09 -6.31 14.12
CA TRP A 615 -10.56 -5.55 12.97
C TRP A 615 -11.65 -4.81 12.19
N ASP A 616 -12.87 -5.35 12.12
CA ASP A 616 -13.97 -4.67 11.43
C ASP A 616 -14.39 -3.39 12.18
N ASP A 617 -14.30 -3.36 13.51
CA ASP A 617 -14.48 -2.13 14.31
C ASP A 617 -13.37 -1.12 14.07
N VAL A 618 -12.11 -1.57 13.93
CA VAL A 618 -10.98 -0.70 13.55
C VAL A 618 -11.22 -0.10 12.17
N HIS A 619 -11.72 -0.90 11.22
CA HIS A 619 -12.07 -0.44 9.87
C HIS A 619 -13.26 0.53 9.89
N GLN A 620 -14.21 0.35 10.81
CA GLN A 620 -15.29 1.31 11.04
C GLN A 620 -14.77 2.61 11.64
N PHE A 621 -13.81 2.55 12.56
CA PHE A 621 -13.11 3.72 13.07
C PHE A 621 -12.41 4.49 11.93
N TYR A 622 -11.70 3.81 11.03
CA TYR A 622 -11.09 4.48 9.86
C TYR A 622 -12.11 5.23 8.98
N ARG A 623 -13.30 4.66 8.76
CA ARG A 623 -14.38 5.32 8.01
C ARG A 623 -14.90 6.56 8.73
N GLN A 624 -15.18 6.46 10.02
CA GLN A 624 -15.65 7.61 10.84
C GLN A 624 -14.61 8.75 10.87
N GLU A 625 -13.33 8.39 10.94
CA GLU A 625 -12.24 9.35 10.91
C GLU A 625 -12.07 9.99 9.53
N ALA A 626 -12.33 9.25 8.45
CA ALA A 626 -12.36 9.79 7.10
C ALA A 626 -13.50 10.81 6.92
N ASP A 627 -14.69 10.53 7.47
CA ASP A 627 -15.83 11.46 7.43
C ASP A 627 -15.54 12.76 8.19
N SER A 628 -14.85 12.64 9.34
CA SER A 628 -14.43 13.79 10.17
C SER A 628 -13.21 14.53 9.64
N TYR A 629 -12.51 13.97 8.64
CA TYR A 629 -11.21 14.47 8.17
C TYR A 629 -11.26 15.92 7.69
N PRO A 630 -12.22 16.35 6.84
CA PRO A 630 -12.21 17.72 6.32
C PRO A 630 -12.35 18.80 7.41
N ASP A 631 -13.16 18.58 8.44
CA ASP A 631 -13.36 19.58 9.50
C ASP A 631 -12.16 19.64 10.45
N ARG A 632 -11.53 18.50 10.72
CA ARG A 632 -10.30 18.44 11.51
C ARG A 632 -9.11 19.00 10.74
N LYS A 633 -9.04 18.80 9.43
CA LYS A 633 -8.04 19.40 8.53
C LYS A 633 -8.16 20.92 8.53
N LEU A 634 -9.39 21.46 8.47
CA LEU A 634 -9.64 22.90 8.66
C LEU A 634 -9.17 23.40 10.03
N ALA A 635 -9.58 22.75 11.11
CA ALA A 635 -9.18 23.16 12.47
C ALA A 635 -7.65 23.15 12.65
N HIS A 636 -6.98 22.17 12.05
CA HIS A 636 -5.53 22.08 12.04
C HIS A 636 -4.88 23.22 11.24
N ALA A 637 -5.40 23.55 10.05
CA ALA A 637 -4.89 24.64 9.23
C ALA A 637 -5.01 26.01 9.94
N ILE A 638 -6.16 26.29 10.57
CA ILE A 638 -6.38 27.54 11.30
C ILE A 638 -5.46 27.64 12.53
N SER A 639 -5.33 26.56 13.31
CA SER A 639 -4.49 26.57 14.51
C SER A 639 -2.99 26.64 14.20
N LEU A 640 -2.52 25.98 13.14
CA LEU A 640 -1.14 26.14 12.65
C LEU A 640 -0.86 27.56 12.17
N TYR A 641 -1.80 28.17 11.43
CA TYR A 641 -1.65 29.57 11.02
C TYR A 641 -1.52 30.48 12.25
N GLN A 642 -2.40 30.34 13.24
CA GLN A 642 -2.32 31.12 14.47
C GLN A 642 -1.00 30.90 15.24
N GLN A 643 -0.51 29.65 15.30
CA GLN A 643 0.75 29.34 15.96
C GLN A 643 1.95 30.03 15.29
N VAL A 644 2.02 30.01 13.97
CA VAL A 644 3.16 30.51 13.20
C VAL A 644 3.11 32.03 13.02
N PHE A 645 1.94 32.59 12.72
CA PHE A 645 1.78 34.01 12.40
C PHE A 645 1.36 34.85 13.61
N ARG A 646 0.94 34.23 14.72
CA ARG A 646 0.40 34.90 15.92
C ARG A 646 -0.83 35.77 15.63
N GLU A 647 -1.59 35.41 14.61
CA GLU A 647 -2.81 36.10 14.19
C GLU A 647 -4.01 35.14 14.19
N SER A 648 -5.17 35.62 14.65
CA SER A 648 -6.41 34.84 14.65
C SER A 648 -7.23 35.10 13.39
N LEU A 649 -7.41 34.07 12.57
CA LEU A 649 -8.23 34.12 11.35
C LEU A 649 -9.73 34.22 11.66
N SER A 650 -10.22 33.57 12.71
CA SER A 650 -11.63 33.60 13.11
C SER A 650 -12.06 34.97 13.66
N ALA A 651 -11.12 35.75 14.19
CA ALA A 651 -11.38 37.11 14.70
C ALA A 651 -11.14 38.22 13.67
N ASN A 652 -10.59 37.92 12.49
CA ASN A 652 -10.13 38.95 11.55
C ASN A 652 -10.60 38.69 10.11
N ASN A 653 -11.82 39.15 9.79
CA ASN A 653 -12.39 39.04 8.44
C ASN A 653 -11.52 39.71 7.36
N LYS A 654 -10.87 40.83 7.67
CA LYS A 654 -10.01 41.52 6.69
C LYS A 654 -8.80 40.66 6.34
N LEU A 655 -8.17 40.06 7.33
CA LEU A 655 -7.05 39.15 7.14
C LEU A 655 -7.45 37.92 6.31
N VAL A 656 -8.60 37.29 6.60
CA VAL A 656 -9.06 36.16 5.78
C VAL A 656 -9.31 36.58 4.33
N LYS A 657 -9.96 37.74 4.10
CA LYS A 657 -10.17 38.24 2.74
C LYS A 657 -8.84 38.56 2.03
N GLN A 658 -7.83 39.05 2.75
CA GLN A 658 -6.50 39.28 2.20
C GLN A 658 -5.81 37.95 1.86
N LEU A 659 -5.83 36.99 2.76
CA LEU A 659 -5.27 35.65 2.59
C LEU A 659 -5.86 34.94 1.36
N LEU A 660 -7.17 35.05 1.14
CA LEU A 660 -7.82 34.53 -0.08
C LEU A 660 -7.38 35.28 -1.34
N LYS A 661 -7.14 36.60 -1.28
CA LYS A 661 -6.58 37.33 -2.44
C LYS A 661 -5.15 36.89 -2.73
N ASP A 662 -4.34 36.72 -1.69
CA ASP A 662 -2.94 36.31 -1.81
C ASP A 662 -2.81 34.89 -2.36
N SER A 663 -3.74 33.99 -2.02
CA SER A 663 -3.76 32.63 -2.58
C SER A 663 -3.96 32.64 -4.10
N VAL A 664 -4.71 33.60 -4.67
CA VAL A 664 -4.82 33.74 -6.14
C VAL A 664 -3.45 34.01 -6.76
N GLY A 665 -2.68 34.93 -6.17
CA GLY A 665 -1.30 35.21 -6.61
C GLY A 665 -0.40 33.99 -6.46
N PHE A 666 -0.54 33.25 -5.36
CA PHE A 666 0.20 32.02 -5.12
C PHE A 666 -0.07 30.93 -6.18
N HIS A 667 -1.33 30.70 -6.55
CA HIS A 667 -1.69 29.73 -7.60
C HIS A 667 -1.16 30.13 -8.98
N HIS A 668 -1.14 31.42 -9.29
CA HIS A 668 -0.50 31.91 -10.51
C HIS A 668 1.01 31.67 -10.50
N GLU A 669 1.69 31.95 -9.39
CA GLU A 669 3.12 31.68 -9.25
C GLU A 669 3.42 30.18 -9.33
N LEU A 670 2.66 29.32 -8.67
CA LEU A 670 2.84 27.87 -8.74
C LEU A 670 2.70 27.38 -10.18
N SER A 671 1.67 27.83 -10.90
CA SER A 671 1.48 27.48 -12.31
C SER A 671 2.66 27.94 -13.18
N ALA A 672 3.17 29.15 -12.95
CA ALA A 672 4.36 29.66 -13.63
C ALA A 672 5.60 28.81 -13.33
N ARG A 673 5.83 28.45 -12.06
CA ARG A 673 6.97 27.61 -11.63
C ARG A 673 6.90 26.18 -12.15
N ILE A 674 5.70 25.59 -12.27
CA ILE A 674 5.51 24.30 -12.92
C ILE A 674 6.00 24.38 -14.37
N ARG A 675 5.65 25.45 -15.10
CA ARG A 675 6.15 25.67 -16.47
C ARG A 675 7.66 25.93 -16.50
N GLU A 676 8.16 26.85 -15.68
CA GLU A 676 9.58 27.23 -15.62
C GLU A 676 10.49 26.04 -15.31
N THR A 677 10.14 25.22 -14.31
CA THR A 677 10.96 24.05 -13.93
C THR A 677 10.97 22.98 -15.01
N ARG A 678 9.87 22.79 -15.75
CA ARG A 678 9.86 21.90 -16.92
C ARG A 678 10.58 22.51 -18.13
N GLN A 679 10.53 23.82 -18.30
CA GLN A 679 11.16 24.53 -19.41
C GLN A 679 12.68 24.38 -19.42
N LYS A 680 13.31 24.24 -18.24
CA LYS A 680 14.75 23.95 -18.11
C LYS A 680 15.17 22.71 -18.91
N ASP A 681 14.30 21.72 -19.03
CA ASP A 681 14.58 20.50 -19.80
C ASP A 681 14.72 20.76 -21.32
N TYR A 682 14.03 21.78 -21.82
CA TYR A 682 14.01 22.17 -23.24
C TYR A 682 15.09 23.20 -23.57
N GLN A 683 15.61 23.92 -22.57
CA GLN A 683 16.62 24.98 -22.74
C GLN A 683 18.04 24.54 -22.38
N ASN A 684 18.20 23.39 -21.73
CA ASN A 684 19.51 22.92 -21.30
C ASN A 684 20.33 22.44 -22.51
N PRO A 685 21.48 23.07 -22.83
CA PRO A 685 22.31 22.67 -23.97
C PRO A 685 22.77 21.20 -23.89
N PHE A 686 23.03 20.69 -22.68
CA PHE A 686 23.42 19.30 -22.46
C PHE A 686 22.27 18.30 -22.67
N ARG A 687 21.01 18.75 -22.64
CA ARG A 687 19.88 17.92 -23.08
C ARG A 687 19.65 18.06 -24.57
N GLN A 688 19.82 19.26 -25.13
CA GLN A 688 19.64 19.49 -26.56
C GLN A 688 20.70 18.75 -27.40
N MET A 689 21.91 18.54 -26.87
CA MET A 689 23.04 17.94 -27.60
C MET A 689 22.80 16.53 -28.17
N VAL A 690 21.77 15.81 -27.69
CA VAL A 690 21.44 14.46 -28.18
C VAL A 690 20.50 14.47 -29.39
N TYR A 691 19.99 15.64 -29.77
CA TYR A 691 19.11 15.82 -30.92
C TYR A 691 19.87 16.58 -32.02
N GLN A 692 19.65 16.21 -33.27
CA GLN A 692 20.22 16.87 -34.45
C GLN A 692 19.75 18.33 -34.58
N ASN A 693 18.51 18.60 -34.18
CA ASN A 693 17.89 19.92 -34.21
C ASN A 693 16.63 19.97 -33.32
N GLU A 694 16.02 21.15 -33.19
CA GLU A 694 14.80 21.37 -32.39
C GLU A 694 13.60 20.59 -32.92
N ALA A 695 13.49 20.37 -34.24
CA ALA A 695 12.39 19.60 -34.82
C ALA A 695 12.43 18.12 -34.42
N GLU A 696 13.63 17.52 -34.35
CA GLU A 696 13.81 16.16 -33.81
C GLU A 696 13.47 16.13 -32.31
N MET A 697 13.96 17.10 -31.54
CA MET A 697 13.63 17.19 -30.12
C MET A 697 12.11 17.25 -29.91
N ASP A 698 11.41 18.14 -30.63
CA ASP A 698 9.96 18.28 -30.55
C ASP A 698 9.20 17.01 -30.96
N ALA A 699 9.69 16.28 -31.98
CA ALA A 699 9.10 15.01 -32.39
C ALA A 699 9.30 13.91 -31.33
N VAL A 700 10.42 13.93 -30.61
CA VAL A 700 10.77 12.90 -29.61
C VAL A 700 10.14 13.19 -28.24
N VAL A 701 10.29 14.40 -27.72
CA VAL A 701 9.83 14.76 -26.35
C VAL A 701 8.48 15.47 -26.32
N GLY A 702 8.00 15.94 -27.47
CA GLY A 702 6.82 16.77 -27.57
C GLY A 702 7.08 18.22 -27.16
N LYS A 703 6.40 19.15 -27.85
CA LYS A 703 6.45 20.59 -27.58
C LYS A 703 5.99 20.96 -26.17
N LEU A 704 6.69 21.88 -25.52
CA LEU A 704 6.37 22.32 -24.16
C LEU A 704 4.98 22.96 -24.07
N GLU A 705 4.60 23.77 -25.07
CA GLU A 705 3.29 24.41 -25.18
C GLU A 705 2.13 23.42 -25.27
N ASN A 706 2.39 22.20 -25.74
CA ASN A 706 1.38 21.14 -25.87
C ASN A 706 1.33 20.24 -24.63
N ASN A 707 2.11 20.50 -23.59
CA ASN A 707 2.10 19.69 -22.38
C ASN A 707 0.74 19.83 -21.66
N SER A 708 -0.07 18.77 -21.76
CA SER A 708 -1.45 18.74 -21.26
C SER A 708 -1.55 19.02 -19.76
N PHE A 709 -0.60 18.54 -18.96
CA PHE A 709 -0.56 18.79 -17.52
C PHE A 709 -0.35 20.28 -17.23
N ILE A 710 0.64 20.93 -17.85
CA ILE A 710 0.89 22.38 -17.67
C ILE A 710 -0.35 23.21 -18.06
N LEU A 711 -0.96 22.90 -19.19
CA LEU A 711 -2.18 23.59 -19.64
C LEU A 711 -3.33 23.40 -18.64
N SER A 712 -3.49 22.19 -18.10
CA SER A 712 -4.53 21.89 -17.11
C SER A 712 -4.33 22.68 -15.80
N GLU A 713 -3.09 22.83 -15.34
CA GLU A 713 -2.73 23.61 -14.14
C GLU A 713 -2.95 25.11 -14.36
N GLN A 714 -2.60 25.64 -15.54
CA GLN A 714 -2.89 27.03 -15.90
C GLN A 714 -4.40 27.31 -15.91
N GLN A 715 -5.20 26.38 -16.41
CA GLN A 715 -6.65 26.50 -16.35
C GLN A 715 -7.18 26.36 -14.92
N ALA A 716 -6.60 25.48 -14.09
CA ALA A 716 -6.97 25.33 -12.68
C ALA A 716 -6.72 26.64 -11.91
N ALA A 717 -5.56 27.28 -12.10
CA ALA A 717 -5.27 28.58 -11.49
C ALA A 717 -6.28 29.67 -11.93
N LYS A 718 -6.64 29.72 -13.22
CA LYS A 718 -7.68 30.66 -13.72
C LYS A 718 -9.06 30.37 -13.10
N ARG A 719 -9.45 29.11 -12.97
CA ARG A 719 -10.70 28.71 -12.32
C ARG A 719 -10.71 29.09 -10.84
N TYR A 720 -9.59 28.87 -10.14
CA TYR A 720 -9.42 29.26 -8.75
C TYR A 720 -9.54 30.79 -8.57
N ALA A 721 -8.86 31.58 -9.41
CA ALA A 721 -8.95 33.05 -9.37
C ALA A 721 -10.39 33.57 -9.53
N ARG A 722 -11.14 33.02 -10.49
CA ARG A 722 -12.57 33.37 -10.69
C ARG A 722 -13.41 33.00 -9.48
N LYS A 723 -13.17 31.82 -8.91
CA LYS A 723 -13.87 31.32 -7.71
C LYS A 723 -13.65 32.26 -6.52
N ILE A 724 -12.40 32.64 -6.24
CA ILE A 724 -12.09 33.57 -5.16
C ILE A 724 -12.69 34.95 -5.41
N THR A 725 -12.65 35.45 -6.65
CA THR A 725 -13.26 36.74 -6.99
C THR A 725 -14.76 36.73 -6.69
N ALA A 726 -15.47 35.67 -7.10
CA ALA A 726 -16.90 35.51 -6.80
C ALA A 726 -17.17 35.35 -5.29
N LEU A 727 -16.26 34.71 -4.56
CA LEU A 727 -16.37 34.51 -3.11
C LEU A 727 -16.18 35.81 -2.30
N LEU A 728 -15.41 36.76 -2.85
CA LEU A 728 -15.11 38.05 -2.20
C LEU A 728 -16.11 39.16 -2.56
N GLN A 729 -16.97 38.94 -3.55
CA GLN A 729 -18.13 39.77 -3.87
C GLN A 729 -19.29 39.43 -2.92
#